data_AF-A0A329QFU3-F1
#
_entry.id   AF-A0A329QFU3-F1
#
_cell.length_a   1.000
_cell.length_b   1.000
_cell.length_c   1.000
_cell.angle_alpha   90.00
_cell.angle_beta   90.00
_cell.angle_gamma   90.00
#
_symmetry.space_group_name_H-M   'P 1'
#
loop_
_entity.id
_entity.type
_entity.pdbx_description
1 polymer ?
#
loop_
_entity_poly.entity_id
_entity_poly.type
_entity_poly.pdbx_seq_one_letter_code
_entity_poly.pdbx_strand_id
1 'polypeptide(L)'
;MTDASLVPAVLDSSGDTPRVPWPVIEACGMPEIGARLAGLSVRIDPGLQRPFALDRSTVILRPDEAVTVTGSALVLREAIELTISGAASDPGWERRIIAHATALTFGVTTLARHDEPDAVAAFSPLADQAYEILELHDRADAAAKSEELAERIASYLARRDGSEQPCPAAQITRVARALPFAIPTEALIASGGDNRQVVDWHSGVNAYGVTPSPTPWTCLFGSCTASSPTARSFDAAGELRSRLISAALRDELDEVVAAHSTVMRDILQAALGVTADVEVVFTPSGTDAELVALLVALAPGDPVHVIVVGQHEIGSGGPHAAAGRHFSERLPSGAPACVGKPIRGLDGSRIVTSTVDLRDDAGEMLTAHELEAAVEDAIAARADGYRTLVHVVEGSKTGIRLPRPETVRQWRQRYGERLDVVVDAAQMRVDQHTAVAHLGDGHMVIVTGSKFFGGPPFSGAVILPAGLTTRLSQGRELPRGMGDYLAAADVPVSLADLHAVTRPGLNAGLLLRWEAALAEIRSFHNVSPEIRDEVLRLLTSGLRDIIERTPQIGLVESPYTTIPDPDPRGLDDLPTIFTFLAYGPDGHALTMEEAKSAQRLLAQDLRGLGGSDDPVLRRTFQIGQPVKIRAQGDTWVGGLRVAIGAPTVSEIVFDHTRGRTWTERVDRTLADISDALRKLLLVLRHLDQASVMER
;
A
#
# COMPACT_ATOMS: atom_id res chain seq x y z
N MET A 1 -7.30 -22.45 -34.13
CA MET A 1 -6.75 -22.21 -32.78
C MET A 1 -5.24 -22.29 -32.89
N THR A 2 -4.61 -21.17 -33.22
CA THR A 2 -3.16 -20.98 -33.44
C THR A 2 -3.08 -19.48 -33.73
N ASP A 3 -2.87 -18.58 -32.79
CA ASP A 3 -1.76 -18.49 -31.86
C ASP A 3 -2.27 -17.72 -30.63
N ALA A 4 -2.27 -18.34 -29.45
CA ALA A 4 -2.63 -17.68 -28.19
C ALA A 4 -1.40 -16.96 -27.64
N SER A 5 -0.78 -16.09 -28.46
CA SER A 5 0.34 -15.30 -28.00
C SER A 5 -0.18 -14.32 -26.94
N LEU A 6 0.36 -14.43 -25.74
CA LEU A 6 0.16 -13.51 -24.60
C LEU A 6 0.67 -12.07 -24.87
N VAL A 7 0.92 -11.73 -26.13
CA VAL A 7 1.35 -10.42 -26.61
C VAL A 7 0.15 -9.76 -27.28
N PRO A 8 -0.15 -8.47 -27.05
CA PRO A 8 -1.14 -7.76 -27.83
C PRO A 8 -0.86 -8.02 -29.31
N ALA A 9 -1.82 -8.60 -30.02
CA ALA A 9 -1.66 -8.80 -31.45
C ALA A 9 -1.70 -7.42 -32.10
N VAL A 10 -0.53 -6.79 -32.24
CA VAL A 10 -0.31 -5.71 -33.17
C VAL A 10 -0.40 -6.36 -34.54
N LEU A 11 -1.63 -6.53 -35.00
CA LEU A 11 -1.91 -7.21 -36.25
C LEU A 11 -1.53 -6.26 -37.38
N ASP A 12 -0.38 -6.51 -38.02
CA ASP A 12 -0.16 -6.06 -39.39
C ASP A 12 -1.23 -6.78 -40.24
N SER A 13 -2.31 -6.08 -40.57
CA SER A 13 -3.37 -6.68 -41.36
C SER A 13 -2.87 -6.92 -42.78
N SER A 14 -2.99 -8.16 -43.25
CA SER A 14 -2.79 -8.51 -44.66
C SER A 14 -3.73 -7.69 -45.57
N GLY A 15 -3.18 -6.72 -46.30
CA GLY A 15 -3.91 -5.82 -47.23
C GLY A 15 -3.20 -4.47 -47.43
N ASP A 16 -3.85 -3.54 -48.14
CA ASP A 16 -3.39 -2.15 -48.43
C ASP A 16 -3.35 -1.21 -47.19
N THR A 17 -3.26 -1.75 -45.98
CA THR A 17 -3.25 -0.97 -44.74
C THR A 17 -1.80 -0.58 -44.38
N PRO A 18 -1.50 0.68 -44.01
CA PRO A 18 -0.14 1.10 -43.68
C PRO A 18 0.40 0.35 -42.44
N ARG A 19 1.71 0.15 -42.40
CA ARG A 19 2.41 -0.45 -41.25
C ARG A 19 2.13 0.33 -39.97
N VAL A 20 2.01 -0.38 -38.86
CA VAL A 20 1.83 0.24 -37.54
C VAL A 20 3.05 1.10 -37.18
N PRO A 21 2.88 2.38 -36.81
CA PRO A 21 3.98 3.25 -36.38
C PRO A 21 4.74 2.68 -35.19
N TRP A 22 6.07 2.87 -35.17
CA TRP A 22 6.91 2.44 -34.04
C TRP A 22 6.43 2.96 -32.67
N PRO A 23 6.01 4.23 -32.52
CA PRO A 23 5.49 4.71 -31.23
C PRO A 23 4.27 3.94 -30.71
N VAL A 24 3.42 3.43 -31.59
CA VAL A 24 2.26 2.58 -31.20
C VAL A 24 2.73 1.23 -30.71
N ILE A 25 3.70 0.62 -31.39
CA ILE A 25 4.28 -0.67 -30.99
C ILE A 25 4.91 -0.53 -29.60
N GLU A 26 5.68 0.54 -29.38
CA GLU A 26 6.32 0.82 -28.10
C GLU A 26 5.28 1.08 -26.99
N ALA A 27 4.25 1.89 -27.28
CA ALA A 27 3.14 2.11 -26.34
C ALA A 27 2.39 0.82 -25.98
N CYS A 28 2.16 -0.08 -26.94
CA CYS A 28 1.55 -1.40 -26.68
C CYS A 28 2.44 -2.29 -25.80
N GLY A 29 3.76 -2.09 -25.83
CA GLY A 29 4.73 -2.80 -25.00
C GLY A 29 4.89 -2.21 -23.60
N MET A 30 4.37 -1.01 -23.34
CA MET A 30 4.43 -0.39 -22.01
C MET A 30 3.67 -1.25 -20.99
N PRO A 31 4.26 -1.57 -19.82
CA PRO A 31 3.58 -2.34 -18.79
C PRO A 31 2.20 -1.81 -18.40
N GLU A 32 2.05 -0.48 -18.43
CA GLU A 32 0.83 0.23 -18.02
C GLU A 32 -0.26 0.21 -19.10
N ILE A 33 0.06 -0.24 -20.32
CA ILE A 33 -0.88 -0.38 -21.45
C ILE A 33 -1.01 -1.85 -21.86
N GLY A 34 0.11 -2.51 -22.18
CA GLY A 34 0.16 -3.85 -22.73
C GLY A 34 -0.55 -4.91 -21.89
N ALA A 35 -0.40 -4.87 -20.57
CA ALA A 35 -1.10 -5.79 -19.66
C ALA A 35 -2.64 -5.65 -19.76
N ARG A 36 -3.12 -4.45 -20.08
CA ARG A 36 -4.55 -4.11 -20.21
C ARG A 36 -5.08 -4.28 -21.64
N LEU A 37 -4.20 -4.50 -22.62
CA LEU A 37 -4.57 -4.85 -23.99
C LEU A 37 -4.89 -6.33 -24.15
N ALA A 38 -4.85 -7.14 -23.08
CA ALA A 38 -5.19 -8.56 -23.15
C ALA A 38 -6.61 -8.75 -23.74
N GLY A 39 -6.68 -9.50 -24.85
CA GLY A 39 -7.94 -9.71 -25.58
C GLY A 39 -8.31 -8.58 -26.55
N LEU A 40 -7.48 -7.56 -26.71
CA LEU A 40 -7.61 -6.50 -27.71
C LEU A 40 -6.57 -6.64 -28.84
N SER A 41 -6.92 -6.19 -30.03
CA SER A 41 -6.04 -6.03 -31.18
C SER A 41 -5.90 -4.56 -31.53
N VAL A 42 -4.72 -4.15 -31.97
CA VAL A 42 -4.45 -2.76 -32.34
C VAL A 42 -4.19 -2.67 -33.85
N ARG A 43 -4.90 -1.77 -34.53
CA ARG A 43 -4.79 -1.53 -35.98
C ARG A 43 -4.67 -0.04 -36.26
N ILE A 44 -4.17 0.29 -37.45
CA ILE A 44 -4.05 1.66 -37.94
C ILE A 44 -4.92 1.83 -39.18
N ASP A 45 -5.66 2.93 -39.25
CA ASP A 45 -6.43 3.30 -40.43
C ASP A 45 -6.33 4.83 -40.68
N PRO A 46 -5.64 5.26 -41.75
CA PRO A 46 -5.54 6.67 -42.10
C PRO A 46 -6.87 7.29 -42.54
N GLY A 47 -7.87 6.48 -42.91
CA GLY A 47 -9.19 6.93 -43.33
C GLY A 47 -10.10 7.36 -42.17
N LEU A 48 -9.68 7.13 -40.91
CA LEU A 48 -10.48 7.49 -39.74
C LEU A 48 -10.70 9.00 -39.65
N GLN A 49 -11.97 9.37 -39.49
CA GLN A 49 -12.38 10.75 -39.26
C GLN A 49 -12.16 11.22 -37.81
N ARG A 50 -11.90 10.27 -36.90
CA ARG A 50 -11.71 10.48 -35.45
C ARG A 50 -10.34 9.95 -35.02
N PRO A 51 -9.85 10.31 -33.82
CA PRO A 51 -8.55 9.82 -33.34
C PRO A 51 -8.43 8.30 -33.24
N PHE A 52 -9.52 7.63 -32.87
CA PHE A 52 -9.62 6.18 -32.88
C PHE A 52 -11.07 5.72 -33.06
N ALA A 53 -11.25 4.44 -33.36
CA ALA A 53 -12.53 3.73 -33.38
C ALA A 53 -12.40 2.38 -32.68
N LEU A 54 -13.51 1.87 -32.17
CA LEU A 54 -13.60 0.55 -31.53
C LEU A 54 -14.48 -0.36 -32.38
N ASP A 55 -13.93 -1.48 -32.84
CA ASP A 55 -14.68 -2.56 -33.49
C ASP A 55 -14.51 -3.85 -32.70
N ARG A 56 -15.50 -4.16 -31.84
CA ARG A 56 -15.48 -5.31 -30.92
C ARG A 56 -14.21 -5.30 -30.06
N SER A 57 -13.29 -6.22 -30.32
CA SER A 57 -12.00 -6.36 -29.64
C SER A 57 -10.86 -5.68 -30.39
N THR A 58 -11.14 -4.77 -31.32
CA THR A 58 -10.12 -4.09 -32.13
C THR A 58 -10.15 -2.59 -31.87
N VAL A 59 -9.02 -2.04 -31.45
CA VAL A 59 -8.76 -0.59 -31.38
C VAL A 59 -8.13 -0.17 -32.71
N ILE A 60 -8.79 0.72 -33.45
CA ILE A 60 -8.30 1.24 -34.73
C ILE A 60 -7.88 2.69 -34.49
N LEU A 61 -6.59 3.01 -34.62
CA LEU A 61 -6.07 4.35 -34.39
C LEU A 61 -5.80 5.08 -35.70
N ARG A 62 -5.99 6.40 -35.69
CA ARG A 62 -5.55 7.28 -36.76
C ARG A 62 -4.04 7.54 -36.63
N PRO A 63 -3.24 7.38 -37.69
CA PRO A 63 -1.78 7.51 -37.62
C PRO A 63 -1.28 8.85 -37.05
N ASP A 64 -1.95 9.96 -37.39
CA ASP A 64 -1.53 11.32 -36.97
C ASP A 64 -1.64 11.57 -35.47
N GLU A 65 -2.42 10.75 -34.75
CA GLU A 65 -2.57 10.81 -33.29
C GLU A 65 -1.56 9.91 -32.57
N ALA A 66 -0.72 9.21 -33.33
CA ALA A 66 0.16 8.15 -32.86
C ALA A 66 1.64 8.44 -33.18
N VAL A 67 2.02 9.72 -33.15
CA VAL A 67 3.33 10.23 -33.54
C VAL A 67 4.38 10.06 -32.44
N THR A 68 3.98 10.10 -31.17
CA THR A 68 4.85 9.83 -30.01
C THR A 68 4.34 8.65 -29.20
N VAL A 69 5.21 8.11 -28.34
CA VAL A 69 4.86 7.00 -27.45
C VAL A 69 3.79 7.47 -26.46
N THR A 70 3.93 8.69 -25.91
CA THR A 70 2.94 9.28 -24.99
C THR A 70 1.59 9.50 -25.68
N GLY A 71 1.56 10.08 -26.88
CA GLY A 71 0.31 10.27 -27.63
C GLY A 71 -0.40 8.95 -27.93
N SER A 72 0.37 7.95 -28.37
CA SER A 72 -0.14 6.60 -28.61
C SER A 72 -0.69 5.96 -27.33
N ALA A 73 0.01 6.08 -26.21
CA ALA A 73 -0.40 5.53 -24.92
C ALA A 73 -1.68 6.18 -24.37
N LEU A 74 -1.86 7.49 -24.57
CA LEU A 74 -3.07 8.21 -24.16
C LEU A 74 -4.31 7.74 -24.94
N VAL A 75 -4.19 7.62 -26.27
CA VAL A 75 -5.27 7.11 -27.12
C VAL A 75 -5.61 5.65 -26.78
N LEU A 76 -4.58 4.80 -26.62
CA LEU A 76 -4.78 3.41 -26.20
C LEU A 76 -5.44 3.34 -24.82
N ARG A 77 -5.06 4.21 -23.88
CA ARG A 77 -5.67 4.23 -22.55
C ARG A 77 -7.15 4.62 -22.61
N GLU A 78 -7.51 5.64 -23.38
CA GLU A 78 -8.92 6.02 -23.57
C GLU A 78 -9.72 4.85 -24.19
N ALA A 79 -9.16 4.18 -25.19
CA ALA A 79 -9.77 3.02 -25.83
C ALA A 79 -9.98 1.84 -24.86
N ILE A 80 -8.98 1.51 -24.04
CA ILE A 80 -9.04 0.43 -23.04
C ILE A 80 -10.21 0.66 -22.08
N GLU A 81 -10.34 1.87 -21.52
CA GLU A 81 -11.40 2.18 -20.55
C GLU A 81 -12.81 2.06 -21.17
N LEU A 82 -12.95 2.35 -22.47
CA LEU A 82 -14.20 2.16 -23.21
C LEU A 82 -14.55 0.68 -23.44
N THR A 83 -13.54 -0.19 -23.58
CA THR A 83 -13.75 -1.65 -23.79
C THR A 83 -14.09 -2.42 -22.51
N ILE A 84 -13.48 -2.07 -21.36
CA ILE A 84 -13.71 -2.71 -20.06
C ILE A 84 -15.19 -2.67 -19.64
N SER A 85 -15.93 -1.67 -20.14
CA SER A 85 -17.35 -1.50 -19.85
C SER A 85 -18.30 -2.38 -20.69
N GLY A 86 -17.78 -3.31 -21.51
CA GLY A 86 -18.58 -4.24 -22.32
C GLY A 86 -19.39 -3.58 -23.44
N ALA A 87 -18.87 -2.50 -24.05
CA ALA A 87 -19.64 -1.66 -24.97
C ALA A 87 -19.81 -2.26 -26.38
N ALA A 88 -20.96 -1.96 -26.99
CA ALA A 88 -21.20 -2.01 -28.43
C ALA A 88 -20.34 -0.95 -29.17
N SER A 89 -20.40 -0.91 -30.50
CA SER A 89 -19.61 -0.04 -31.38
C SER A 89 -19.71 1.48 -31.14
N ASP A 90 -20.65 1.96 -30.30
CA ASP A 90 -20.77 3.37 -29.91
C ASP A 90 -21.01 3.53 -28.39
N PRO A 91 -19.98 3.88 -27.60
CA PRO A 91 -20.14 4.11 -26.18
C PRO A 91 -20.90 5.42 -25.91
N GLY A 92 -21.93 5.38 -25.06
CA GLY A 92 -22.66 6.58 -24.64
C GLY A 92 -21.76 7.63 -23.95
N TRP A 93 -22.24 8.88 -23.86
CA TRP A 93 -21.47 10.03 -23.32
C TRP A 93 -20.81 9.77 -21.98
N GLU A 94 -21.53 9.12 -21.05
CA GLU A 94 -21.04 8.89 -19.69
C GLU A 94 -19.69 8.16 -19.69
N ARG A 95 -19.60 7.09 -20.50
CA ARG A 95 -18.40 6.28 -20.64
C ARG A 95 -17.29 7.03 -21.36
N ARG A 96 -17.62 7.78 -22.41
CA ARG A 96 -16.65 8.59 -23.17
C ARG A 96 -16.01 9.66 -22.28
N ILE A 97 -16.79 10.35 -21.47
CA ILE A 97 -16.26 11.38 -20.56
C ILE A 97 -15.36 10.75 -19.49
N ILE A 98 -15.78 9.65 -18.87
CA ILE A 98 -14.99 8.94 -17.85
C ILE A 98 -13.68 8.38 -18.44
N ALA A 99 -13.75 7.74 -19.61
CA ALA A 99 -12.57 7.19 -20.30
C ALA A 99 -11.56 8.29 -20.67
N HIS A 100 -12.06 9.42 -21.19
CA HIS A 100 -11.20 10.55 -21.52
C HIS A 100 -10.56 11.18 -20.27
N ALA A 101 -11.33 11.37 -19.20
CA ALA A 101 -10.80 11.84 -17.91
C ALA A 101 -9.72 10.89 -17.35
N THR A 102 -9.92 9.57 -17.49
CA THR A 102 -8.95 8.56 -17.07
C THR A 102 -7.66 8.66 -17.88
N ALA A 103 -7.75 8.77 -19.20
CA ALA A 103 -6.58 8.91 -20.08
C ALA A 103 -5.82 10.22 -19.80
N LEU A 104 -6.54 11.32 -19.59
CA LEU A 104 -5.96 12.62 -19.29
C LEU A 104 -5.17 12.61 -17.96
N THR A 105 -5.76 12.03 -16.92
CA THR A 105 -5.08 11.87 -15.61
C THR A 105 -3.93 10.88 -15.67
N PHE A 106 -4.03 9.82 -16.49
CA PHE A 106 -2.92 8.91 -16.79
C PHE A 106 -1.71 9.64 -17.41
N GLY A 107 -1.96 10.63 -18.27
CA GLY A 107 -0.92 11.47 -18.88
C GLY A 107 -0.08 12.25 -17.89
N VAL A 108 -0.70 12.91 -16.91
CA VAL A 108 0.01 13.74 -15.91
C VAL A 108 0.51 12.97 -14.69
N THR A 109 0.23 11.67 -14.64
CA THR A 109 0.68 10.78 -13.55
C THR A 109 1.66 9.76 -14.09
N THR A 110 1.15 8.67 -14.65
CA THR A 110 1.95 7.49 -15.02
C THR A 110 2.88 7.76 -16.20
N LEU A 111 2.49 8.65 -17.12
CA LEU A 111 3.33 9.06 -18.24
C LEU A 111 4.26 10.23 -17.91
N ALA A 112 4.19 10.83 -16.72
CA ALA A 112 4.98 12.02 -16.39
C ALA A 112 6.51 11.78 -16.52
N ARG A 113 6.97 10.55 -16.26
CA ARG A 113 8.38 10.14 -16.45
C ARG A 113 8.88 10.20 -17.89
N HIS A 114 7.99 10.23 -18.89
CA HIS A 114 8.37 10.32 -20.31
C HIS A 114 8.73 11.75 -20.73
N ASP A 115 8.41 12.76 -19.92
CA ASP A 115 8.75 14.18 -20.15
C ASP A 115 8.31 14.71 -21.53
N GLU A 116 7.10 14.32 -21.99
CA GLU A 116 6.48 14.78 -23.24
C GLU A 116 5.19 15.59 -22.97
N PRO A 117 5.24 16.75 -22.28
CA PRO A 117 4.04 17.53 -21.96
C PRO A 117 3.29 18.02 -23.21
N ASP A 118 4.00 18.29 -24.30
CA ASP A 118 3.40 18.67 -25.59
C ASP A 118 2.54 17.55 -26.19
N ALA A 119 2.89 16.28 -25.97
CA ALA A 119 2.09 15.15 -26.41
C ALA A 119 0.78 15.03 -25.61
N VAL A 120 0.82 15.32 -24.30
CA VAL A 120 -0.39 15.38 -23.46
C VAL A 120 -1.30 16.53 -23.88
N ALA A 121 -0.72 17.70 -24.16
CA ALA A 121 -1.47 18.87 -24.65
C ALA A 121 -2.08 18.64 -26.05
N ALA A 122 -1.37 17.90 -26.92
CA ALA A 122 -1.88 17.52 -28.24
C ALA A 122 -3.08 16.56 -28.14
N PHE A 123 -3.05 15.61 -27.19
CA PHE A 123 -4.15 14.68 -26.95
C PHE A 123 -5.44 15.38 -26.48
N SER A 124 -5.30 16.40 -25.63
CA SER A 124 -6.44 17.18 -25.15
C SER A 124 -6.04 18.59 -24.74
N PRO A 125 -6.77 19.64 -25.18
CA PRO A 125 -6.55 21.00 -24.70
C PRO A 125 -6.92 21.19 -23.22
N LEU A 126 -7.46 20.14 -22.57
CA LEU A 126 -7.79 20.11 -21.14
C LEU A 126 -6.63 19.56 -20.29
N ALA A 127 -5.44 19.34 -20.87
CA ALA A 127 -4.27 18.81 -20.15
C ALA A 127 -3.92 19.59 -18.87
N ASP A 128 -4.12 20.90 -18.87
CA ASP A 128 -3.92 21.78 -17.72
C ASP A 128 -4.88 21.49 -16.55
N GLN A 129 -6.05 20.92 -16.83
CA GLN A 129 -7.08 20.56 -15.86
C GLN A 129 -6.94 19.13 -15.33
N ALA A 130 -5.99 18.34 -15.82
CA ALA A 130 -5.80 16.96 -15.39
C ALA A 130 -5.55 16.86 -13.86
N TYR A 131 -4.79 17.81 -13.29
CA TYR A 131 -4.58 17.90 -11.84
C TYR A 131 -5.86 18.25 -11.09
N GLU A 132 -6.75 19.07 -11.67
CA GLU A 132 -8.04 19.36 -11.04
C GLU A 132 -8.91 18.10 -10.94
N ILE A 133 -8.89 17.23 -11.98
CA ILE A 133 -9.58 15.93 -11.95
C ILE A 133 -8.94 15.02 -10.90
N LEU A 134 -7.60 14.98 -10.83
CA LEU A 134 -6.88 14.19 -9.85
C LEU A 134 -7.26 14.57 -8.40
N GLU A 135 -7.48 15.86 -8.12
CA GLU A 135 -7.83 16.35 -6.78
C GLU A 135 -9.29 16.11 -6.38
N LEU A 136 -10.17 15.66 -7.29
CA LEU A 136 -11.59 15.48 -6.99
C LEU A 136 -11.85 14.42 -5.91
N HIS A 137 -11.04 13.35 -5.84
CA HIS A 137 -11.23 12.28 -4.84
C HIS A 137 -11.03 12.78 -3.40
N ASP A 138 -10.28 13.86 -3.21
CA ASP A 138 -9.92 14.40 -1.89
C ASP A 138 -10.90 15.47 -1.41
N ARG A 139 -11.80 15.99 -2.25
CA ARG A 139 -12.61 17.17 -1.94
C ARG A 139 -14.07 16.85 -1.67
N ALA A 140 -14.53 17.20 -0.46
CA ALA A 140 -15.94 17.06 -0.06
C ALA A 140 -16.89 17.99 -0.86
N ASP A 141 -16.40 19.14 -1.34
CA ASP A 141 -17.19 20.16 -2.06
C ASP A 141 -17.03 20.07 -3.59
N ALA A 142 -16.67 18.89 -4.11
CA ALA A 142 -16.30 18.73 -5.52
C ALA A 142 -17.49 18.79 -6.50
N ALA A 143 -18.75 18.73 -6.06
CA ALA A 143 -19.89 18.52 -6.96
C ALA A 143 -19.98 19.55 -8.11
N ALA A 144 -19.95 20.85 -7.80
CA ALA A 144 -20.01 21.90 -8.82
C ALA A 144 -18.78 21.88 -9.74
N LYS A 145 -17.61 21.56 -9.18
CA LYS A 145 -16.36 21.46 -9.94
C LYS A 145 -16.36 20.24 -10.87
N SER A 146 -16.90 19.12 -10.41
CA SER A 146 -17.09 17.91 -11.20
C SER A 146 -18.06 18.12 -12.34
N GLU A 147 -19.16 18.86 -12.12
CA GLU A 147 -20.09 19.22 -13.19
C GLU A 147 -19.40 20.10 -14.24
N GLU A 148 -18.68 21.15 -13.82
CA GLU A 148 -17.91 22.02 -14.72
C GLU A 148 -16.91 21.21 -15.57
N LEU A 149 -16.12 20.34 -14.94
CA LEU A 149 -15.15 19.50 -15.64
C LEU A 149 -15.83 18.52 -16.60
N ALA A 150 -16.94 17.90 -16.19
CA ALA A 150 -17.71 17.00 -17.04
C ALA A 150 -18.27 17.72 -18.28
N GLU A 151 -18.78 18.94 -18.14
CA GLU A 151 -19.27 19.77 -19.25
C GLU A 151 -18.15 20.15 -20.22
N ARG A 152 -16.98 20.53 -19.70
CA ARG A 152 -15.81 20.87 -20.52
C ARG A 152 -15.33 19.67 -21.32
N ILE A 153 -15.21 18.50 -20.69
CA ILE A 153 -14.83 17.25 -21.37
C ILE A 153 -15.88 16.88 -22.42
N ALA A 154 -17.17 16.92 -22.07
CA ALA A 154 -18.25 16.62 -23.00
C ALA A 154 -18.25 17.55 -24.22
N SER A 155 -18.03 18.85 -24.00
CA SER A 155 -17.95 19.85 -25.06
C SER A 155 -16.74 19.62 -25.98
N TYR A 156 -15.60 19.23 -25.42
CA TYR A 156 -14.43 18.84 -26.20
C TYR A 156 -14.71 17.60 -27.05
N LEU A 157 -15.23 16.54 -26.44
CA LEU A 157 -15.56 15.29 -27.13
C LEU A 157 -16.63 15.49 -28.22
N ALA A 158 -17.59 16.40 -28.02
CA ALA A 158 -18.57 16.76 -29.05
C ALA A 158 -17.90 17.32 -30.30
N ARG A 159 -16.95 18.25 -30.13
CA ARG A 159 -16.21 18.85 -31.24
C ARG A 159 -15.25 17.85 -31.88
N ARG A 160 -14.49 17.11 -31.08
CA ARG A 160 -13.50 16.12 -31.52
C ARG A 160 -14.15 15.03 -32.37
N ASP A 161 -15.30 14.53 -31.93
CA ASP A 161 -15.94 13.37 -32.54
C ASP A 161 -17.05 13.75 -33.53
N GLY A 162 -17.31 15.06 -33.73
CA GLY A 162 -18.31 15.57 -34.66
C GLY A 162 -19.75 15.23 -34.26
N SER A 163 -20.05 15.21 -32.96
CA SER A 163 -21.40 14.93 -32.45
C SER A 163 -22.38 16.06 -32.81
N GLU A 164 -23.50 15.73 -33.47
CA GLU A 164 -24.53 16.71 -33.83
C GLU A 164 -25.31 17.28 -32.63
N GLN A 165 -25.43 16.48 -31.56
CA GLN A 165 -26.13 16.86 -30.33
C GLN A 165 -25.17 16.98 -29.15
N PRO A 166 -25.34 17.99 -28.28
CA PRO A 166 -24.55 18.09 -27.05
C PRO A 166 -24.91 16.95 -26.08
N CYS A 167 -24.01 16.69 -25.13
CA CYS A 167 -24.29 15.76 -24.03
C CYS A 167 -25.52 16.23 -23.24
N PRO A 168 -26.53 15.37 -23.00
CA PRO A 168 -27.68 15.72 -22.18
C PRO A 168 -27.27 16.15 -20.75
N ALA A 169 -27.88 17.22 -20.22
CA ALA A 169 -27.57 17.72 -18.87
C ALA A 169 -27.70 16.66 -17.78
N ALA A 170 -28.70 15.77 -17.89
CA ALA A 170 -28.85 14.65 -16.95
C ALA A 170 -27.66 13.67 -16.97
N GLN A 171 -27.00 13.49 -18.12
CA GLN A 171 -25.79 12.65 -18.24
C GLN A 171 -24.58 13.37 -17.64
N ILE A 172 -24.47 14.69 -17.80
CA ILE A 172 -23.45 15.51 -17.12
C ILE A 172 -23.54 15.35 -15.60
N THR A 173 -24.72 15.51 -15.01
CA THR A 173 -24.91 15.34 -13.55
C THR A 173 -24.52 13.92 -13.09
N ARG A 174 -24.88 12.88 -13.85
CA ARG A 174 -24.47 11.50 -13.53
C ARG A 174 -22.96 11.31 -13.59
N VAL A 175 -22.32 11.84 -14.62
CA VAL A 175 -20.86 11.78 -14.79
C VAL A 175 -20.15 12.57 -13.70
N ALA A 176 -20.66 13.73 -13.31
CA ALA A 176 -20.06 14.54 -12.26
C ALA A 176 -19.95 13.78 -10.93
N ARG A 177 -20.93 12.91 -10.60
CA ARG A 177 -20.85 12.01 -9.44
C ARG A 177 -19.75 10.95 -9.59
N ALA A 178 -19.52 10.47 -10.80
CA ALA A 178 -18.56 9.40 -11.09
C ALA A 178 -17.14 9.91 -11.37
N LEU A 179 -16.97 11.18 -11.72
CA LEU A 179 -15.69 11.78 -12.11
C LEU A 179 -14.58 11.65 -11.06
N PRO A 180 -14.85 11.73 -9.73
CA PRO A 180 -13.82 11.47 -8.71
C PRO A 180 -13.20 10.07 -8.79
N PHE A 181 -13.90 9.09 -9.37
CA PHE A 181 -13.44 7.71 -9.56
C PHE A 181 -12.88 7.46 -10.96
N ALA A 182 -12.96 8.43 -11.87
CA ALA A 182 -12.38 8.35 -13.21
C ALA A 182 -10.83 8.40 -13.18
N ILE A 183 -10.24 8.76 -12.05
CA ILE A 183 -8.79 8.69 -11.82
C ILE A 183 -8.31 7.24 -12.01
N PRO A 184 -7.23 6.98 -12.77
CA PRO A 184 -6.78 5.62 -13.06
C PRO A 184 -6.41 4.87 -11.77
N THR A 185 -6.60 3.55 -11.75
CA THR A 185 -6.38 2.69 -10.58
C THR A 185 -5.03 2.94 -9.90
N GLU A 186 -3.97 3.10 -10.68
CA GLU A 186 -2.62 3.39 -10.23
C GLU A 186 -2.45 4.75 -9.54
N ALA A 187 -3.27 5.75 -9.87
CA ALA A 187 -3.27 7.01 -9.14
C ALA A 187 -4.22 6.96 -7.93
N LEU A 188 -5.39 6.32 -8.07
CA LEU A 188 -6.39 6.26 -7.02
C LEU A 188 -5.95 5.40 -5.82
N ILE A 189 -5.24 4.27 -6.06
CA ILE A 189 -4.63 3.46 -5.00
C ILE A 189 -3.64 4.28 -4.16
N ALA A 190 -2.95 5.24 -4.77
CA ALA A 190 -1.92 6.06 -4.13
C ALA A 190 -2.48 7.26 -3.35
N SER A 191 -3.80 7.38 -3.23
CA SER A 191 -4.47 8.57 -2.72
C SER A 191 -5.12 8.40 -1.34
N GLY A 192 -5.56 9.47 -0.69
CA GLY A 192 -6.26 9.39 0.60
C GLY A 192 -5.39 8.84 1.74
N GLY A 193 -4.11 9.19 1.77
CA GLY A 193 -3.22 8.96 2.92
C GLY A 193 -2.27 10.14 3.12
N ASP A 194 -1.15 9.89 3.79
CA ASP A 194 -0.23 10.95 4.18
C ASP A 194 0.93 11.14 3.18
N ASN A 195 1.87 12.04 3.50
CA ASN A 195 3.02 12.37 2.65
C ASN A 195 3.85 11.15 2.21
N ARG A 196 3.92 10.08 3.01
CA ARG A 196 4.72 8.90 2.67
C ARG A 196 4.05 8.05 1.59
N GLN A 197 2.75 8.24 1.36
CA GLN A 197 2.01 7.56 0.30
C GLN A 197 2.13 8.28 -1.04
N VAL A 198 2.28 9.61 -1.02
CA VAL A 198 2.35 10.45 -2.21
C VAL A 198 3.44 9.92 -3.15
N VAL A 199 3.05 9.69 -4.40
CA VAL A 199 3.94 9.26 -5.47
C VAL A 199 4.56 10.49 -6.10
N ASP A 200 5.89 10.51 -6.19
CA ASP A 200 6.56 11.40 -7.12
C ASP A 200 6.42 10.79 -8.52
N TRP A 201 5.58 11.41 -9.35
CA TRP A 201 5.25 10.89 -10.69
C TRP A 201 6.43 10.95 -11.67
N HIS A 202 7.50 11.70 -11.35
CA HIS A 202 8.73 11.68 -12.14
C HIS A 202 9.55 10.41 -11.85
N SER A 203 9.84 10.12 -10.57
CA SER A 203 10.53 8.87 -10.18
C SER A 203 9.63 7.62 -10.22
N GLY A 204 8.30 7.80 -10.24
CA GLY A 204 7.31 6.73 -10.30
C GLY A 204 7.07 5.98 -8.98
N VAL A 205 7.66 6.44 -7.88
CA VAL A 205 7.60 5.78 -6.56
C VAL A 205 7.22 6.74 -5.44
N ASN A 206 6.72 6.19 -4.34
CA ASN A 206 6.51 6.95 -3.10
C ASN A 206 7.75 6.93 -2.18
N ALA A 207 7.62 7.48 -0.97
CA ALA A 207 8.72 7.54 0.01
C ALA A 207 9.25 6.15 0.45
N TYR A 208 8.52 5.07 0.19
CA TYR A 208 8.95 3.69 0.42
C TYR A 208 9.70 3.06 -0.77
N GLY A 209 9.82 3.78 -1.90
CA GLY A 209 10.34 3.21 -3.14
C GLY A 209 9.36 2.22 -3.79
N VAL A 210 8.07 2.35 -3.51
CA VAL A 210 7.00 1.48 -4.02
C VAL A 210 6.31 2.16 -5.20
N THR A 211 6.12 1.43 -6.31
CA THR A 211 5.28 1.86 -7.42
C THR A 211 3.81 1.55 -7.11
N PRO A 212 2.85 2.38 -7.56
CA PRO A 212 1.43 2.09 -7.34
C PRO A 212 0.85 1.10 -8.37
N SER A 213 1.67 0.62 -9.31
CA SER A 213 1.34 -0.39 -10.31
C SER A 213 2.23 -1.63 -10.17
N PRO A 214 1.82 -2.79 -10.72
CA PRO A 214 2.62 -4.00 -10.71
C PRO A 214 3.97 -3.86 -11.43
N THR A 215 4.99 -4.49 -10.87
CA THR A 215 6.36 -4.52 -11.42
C THR A 215 6.83 -5.97 -11.60
N PRO A 216 6.29 -6.72 -12.58
CA PRO A 216 6.57 -8.16 -12.76
C PRO A 216 8.05 -8.50 -13.03
N TRP A 217 8.88 -7.52 -13.39
CA TRP A 217 10.33 -7.67 -13.55
C TRP A 217 11.13 -7.48 -12.26
N THR A 218 10.51 -6.98 -11.18
CA THR A 218 11.15 -6.71 -9.90
C THR A 218 10.88 -7.83 -8.91
N CYS A 219 11.92 -8.34 -8.27
CA CYS A 219 11.76 -9.29 -7.17
C CYS A 219 11.39 -8.54 -5.87
N LEU A 220 10.27 -8.92 -5.26
CA LEU A 220 9.69 -8.23 -4.10
C LEU A 220 10.01 -8.95 -2.80
N PHE A 221 10.91 -8.39 -2.00
CA PHE A 221 11.35 -8.88 -0.68
C PHE A 221 11.16 -7.82 0.42
N GLY A 222 10.27 -6.84 0.18
CA GLY A 222 10.02 -5.67 1.03
C GLY A 222 8.84 -5.78 1.99
N SER A 223 8.22 -6.96 2.12
CA SER A 223 6.98 -7.21 2.87
C SER A 223 7.03 -6.93 4.39
N CYS A 224 8.15 -6.44 4.92
CA CYS A 224 8.27 -5.92 6.29
C CYS A 224 8.06 -4.40 6.40
N THR A 225 7.91 -3.71 5.26
CA THR A 225 7.63 -2.26 5.15
C THR A 225 6.42 -2.04 4.25
N ALA A 226 6.57 -2.37 2.97
CA ALA A 226 5.59 -2.25 1.91
C ALA A 226 6.14 -2.94 0.64
N SER A 227 5.30 -3.30 -0.31
CA SER A 227 5.72 -3.80 -1.62
C SER A 227 4.81 -3.25 -2.71
N SER A 228 5.34 -3.19 -3.93
CA SER A 228 4.53 -2.88 -5.11
C SER A 228 3.42 -3.93 -5.27
N PRO A 229 2.22 -3.53 -5.70
CA PRO A 229 1.10 -4.46 -5.81
C PRO A 229 1.42 -5.57 -6.82
N THR A 230 0.97 -6.80 -6.53
CA THR A 230 0.95 -7.87 -7.53
C THR A 230 -0.10 -7.57 -8.60
N ALA A 231 -0.03 -8.24 -9.76
CA ALA A 231 -1.10 -8.16 -10.77
C ALA A 231 -2.48 -8.50 -10.19
N ARG A 232 -2.59 -9.61 -9.44
CA ARG A 232 -3.83 -10.03 -8.74
C ARG A 232 -4.40 -8.92 -7.85
N SER A 233 -3.56 -8.31 -7.02
CA SER A 233 -3.98 -7.26 -6.10
C SER A 233 -4.43 -5.99 -6.84
N PHE A 234 -3.74 -5.64 -7.92
CA PHE A 234 -4.04 -4.48 -8.74
C PHE A 234 -5.31 -4.65 -9.57
N ASP A 235 -5.53 -5.85 -10.11
CA ASP A 235 -6.75 -6.20 -10.84
C ASP A 235 -7.98 -6.11 -9.92
N ALA A 236 -7.89 -6.63 -8.68
CA ALA A 236 -8.96 -6.54 -7.70
C ALA A 236 -9.33 -5.08 -7.36
N ALA A 237 -8.32 -4.20 -7.22
CA ALA A 237 -8.56 -2.78 -7.04
C ALA A 237 -9.16 -2.10 -8.29
N GLY A 238 -8.74 -2.50 -9.49
CA GLY A 238 -9.31 -2.04 -10.75
C GLY A 238 -10.78 -2.42 -10.90
N GLU A 239 -11.15 -3.65 -10.54
CA GLU A 239 -12.53 -4.10 -10.51
C GLU A 239 -13.37 -3.27 -9.53
N LEU A 240 -12.86 -3.01 -8.31
CA LEU A 240 -13.57 -2.19 -7.34
C LEU A 240 -13.74 -0.76 -7.86
N ARG A 241 -12.73 -0.15 -8.47
CA ARG A 241 -12.85 1.16 -9.13
C ARG A 241 -13.99 1.18 -10.15
N SER A 242 -14.06 0.18 -11.03
CA SER A 242 -15.15 0.07 -12.02
C SER A 242 -16.52 -0.08 -11.38
N ARG A 243 -16.62 -0.79 -10.24
CA ARG A 243 -17.86 -0.88 -9.46
C ARG A 243 -18.25 0.46 -8.85
N LEU A 244 -17.30 1.22 -8.29
CA LEU A 244 -17.55 2.56 -7.73
C LEU A 244 -18.04 3.54 -8.80
N ILE A 245 -17.42 3.55 -9.98
CA ILE A 245 -17.87 4.35 -11.13
C ILE A 245 -19.33 3.99 -11.47
N SER A 246 -19.63 2.69 -11.58
CA SER A 246 -20.96 2.20 -11.95
C SER A 246 -22.03 2.54 -10.90
N ALA A 247 -21.67 2.50 -9.61
CA ALA A 247 -22.55 2.89 -8.51
C ALA A 247 -22.80 4.39 -8.51
N ALA A 248 -21.76 5.22 -8.70
CA ALA A 248 -21.88 6.67 -8.74
C ALA A 248 -22.74 7.17 -9.93
N LEU A 249 -22.60 6.55 -11.11
CA LEU A 249 -23.46 6.82 -12.26
C LEU A 249 -24.94 6.56 -11.94
N ARG A 250 -25.23 5.49 -11.19
CA ARG A 250 -26.59 5.07 -10.80
C ARG A 250 -27.14 5.75 -9.53
N ASP A 251 -26.35 6.58 -8.87
CA ASP A 251 -26.72 7.20 -7.57
C ASP A 251 -26.87 6.17 -6.43
N GLU A 252 -26.12 5.07 -6.52
CA GLU A 252 -26.15 3.92 -5.58
C GLU A 252 -24.84 3.83 -4.76
N LEU A 253 -24.01 4.88 -4.77
CA LEU A 253 -22.65 4.83 -4.24
C LEU A 253 -22.60 4.46 -2.75
N ASP A 254 -23.39 5.13 -1.91
CA ASP A 254 -23.37 4.91 -0.46
C ASP A 254 -23.83 3.50 -0.09
N GLU A 255 -24.87 2.98 -0.75
CA GLU A 255 -25.36 1.61 -0.54
C GLU A 255 -24.29 0.57 -0.93
N VAL A 256 -23.68 0.74 -2.11
CA VAL A 256 -22.65 -0.18 -2.60
C VAL A 256 -21.41 -0.13 -1.71
N VAL A 257 -20.97 1.05 -1.28
CA VAL A 257 -19.81 1.22 -0.40
C VAL A 257 -20.08 0.64 0.98
N ALA A 258 -21.27 0.85 1.55
CA ALA A 258 -21.64 0.27 2.83
C ALA A 258 -21.65 -1.26 2.78
N ALA A 259 -22.32 -1.85 1.77
CA ALA A 259 -22.36 -3.29 1.58
C ALA A 259 -20.95 -3.89 1.36
N HIS A 260 -20.14 -3.25 0.50
CA HIS A 260 -18.79 -3.72 0.21
C HIS A 260 -17.88 -3.62 1.44
N SER A 261 -17.95 -2.51 2.19
CA SER A 261 -17.16 -2.34 3.42
C SER A 261 -17.51 -3.37 4.50
N THR A 262 -18.78 -3.76 4.62
CA THR A 262 -19.20 -4.86 5.53
C THR A 262 -18.55 -6.18 5.11
N VAL A 263 -18.64 -6.54 3.83
CA VAL A 263 -18.01 -7.76 3.30
C VAL A 263 -16.50 -7.76 3.53
N MET A 264 -15.83 -6.62 3.34
CA MET A 264 -14.39 -6.50 3.60
C MET A 264 -14.03 -6.76 5.07
N ARG A 265 -14.83 -6.23 6.01
CA ARG A 265 -14.65 -6.48 7.45
C ARG A 265 -14.85 -7.96 7.79
N ASP A 266 -15.84 -8.62 7.20
CA ASP A 266 -16.10 -10.04 7.41
C ASP A 266 -14.94 -10.91 6.90
N ILE A 267 -14.41 -10.60 5.72
CA ILE A 267 -13.26 -11.33 5.15
C ILE A 267 -12.02 -11.13 6.02
N LEU A 268 -11.76 -9.91 6.51
CA LEU A 268 -10.62 -9.64 7.39
C LEU A 268 -10.74 -10.40 8.72
N GLN A 269 -11.93 -10.40 9.33
CA GLN A 269 -12.19 -11.16 10.56
C GLN A 269 -11.98 -12.66 10.34
N ALA A 270 -12.54 -13.22 9.26
CA ALA A 270 -12.36 -14.62 8.91
C ALA A 270 -10.88 -14.98 8.66
N ALA A 271 -10.12 -14.11 7.99
CA ALA A 271 -8.69 -14.31 7.77
C ALA A 271 -7.88 -14.32 9.07
N LEU A 272 -8.32 -13.59 10.09
CA LEU A 272 -7.73 -13.58 11.43
C LEU A 272 -8.29 -14.66 12.36
N GLY A 273 -9.24 -15.49 11.90
CA GLY A 273 -9.90 -16.50 12.71
C GLY A 273 -10.83 -15.93 13.79
N VAL A 274 -11.21 -14.66 13.69
CA VAL A 274 -12.04 -13.97 14.67
C VAL A 274 -13.50 -14.40 14.47
N THR A 275 -14.06 -15.00 15.52
CA THR A 275 -15.50 -15.36 15.59
C THR A 275 -16.24 -14.62 16.70
N ALA A 276 -15.52 -13.83 17.49
CA ALA A 276 -16.08 -13.01 18.56
C ALA A 276 -16.74 -11.76 17.98
N ASP A 277 -17.66 -11.18 18.75
CA ASP A 277 -18.29 -9.90 18.39
C ASP A 277 -17.25 -8.77 18.52
N VAL A 278 -16.80 -8.27 17.38
CA VAL A 278 -15.80 -7.21 17.25
C VAL A 278 -16.23 -6.20 16.19
N GLU A 279 -15.73 -4.98 16.33
CA GLU A 279 -15.85 -3.97 15.28
C GLU A 279 -14.49 -3.70 14.63
N VAL A 280 -14.51 -3.42 13.34
CA VAL A 280 -13.30 -3.13 12.55
C VAL A 280 -13.39 -1.72 11.99
N VAL A 281 -12.51 -0.84 12.47
CA VAL A 281 -12.33 0.51 11.92
C VAL A 281 -11.18 0.46 10.92
N PHE A 282 -11.45 0.75 9.64
CA PHE A 282 -10.38 0.91 8.67
C PHE A 282 -9.67 2.26 8.89
N THR A 283 -8.36 2.28 8.69
CA THR A 283 -7.54 3.49 8.85
C THR A 283 -6.57 3.64 7.70
N PRO A 284 -6.22 4.88 7.30
CA PRO A 284 -5.28 5.11 6.21
C PRO A 284 -3.89 4.50 6.45
N SER A 285 -3.46 4.30 7.70
CA SER A 285 -2.24 3.55 8.01
C SER A 285 -2.27 2.95 9.41
N GLY A 286 -1.28 2.11 9.72
CA GLY A 286 -1.05 1.66 11.10
C GLY A 286 -0.70 2.80 12.07
N THR A 287 -0.22 3.95 11.58
CA THR A 287 -0.02 5.14 12.42
C THR A 287 -1.34 5.85 12.70
N ASP A 288 -2.24 5.92 11.72
CA ASP A 288 -3.59 6.49 11.92
C ASP A 288 -4.42 5.64 12.90
N ALA A 289 -4.19 4.33 12.93
CA ALA A 289 -4.81 3.40 13.87
C ALA A 289 -4.57 3.74 15.36
N GLU A 290 -3.41 4.32 15.68
CA GLU A 290 -3.09 4.78 17.04
C GLU A 290 -4.09 5.83 17.56
N LEU A 291 -4.65 6.65 16.66
CA LEU A 291 -5.65 7.66 17.03
C LEU A 291 -6.94 6.99 17.53
N VAL A 292 -7.38 5.90 16.90
CA VAL A 292 -8.57 5.16 17.33
C VAL A 292 -8.33 4.55 18.71
N ALA A 293 -7.16 3.94 18.93
CA ALA A 293 -6.81 3.37 20.25
C ALA A 293 -6.77 4.46 21.35
N LEU A 294 -6.20 5.62 21.04
CA LEU A 294 -6.16 6.77 21.94
C LEU A 294 -7.57 7.28 22.28
N LEU A 295 -8.48 7.39 21.29
CA LEU A 295 -9.87 7.80 21.53
C LEU A 295 -10.61 6.83 22.44
N VAL A 296 -10.41 5.53 22.23
CA VAL A 296 -10.98 4.47 23.07
C VAL A 296 -10.50 4.60 24.51
N ALA A 297 -9.21 4.90 24.74
CA ALA A 297 -8.68 5.15 26.08
C ALA A 297 -9.18 6.48 26.68
N LEU A 298 -9.38 7.53 25.88
CA LEU A 298 -9.89 8.82 26.37
C LEU A 298 -11.40 8.82 26.64
N ALA A 299 -12.15 7.90 26.03
CA ALA A 299 -13.61 7.85 26.08
C ALA A 299 -14.17 7.93 27.51
N PRO A 300 -13.65 7.22 28.53
CA PRO A 300 -14.15 7.33 29.92
C PRO A 300 -14.13 8.73 30.52
N GLY A 301 -13.25 9.63 30.08
CA GLY A 301 -13.10 10.98 30.62
C GLY A 301 -11.89 11.16 31.54
N ASP A 302 -11.17 10.09 31.88
CA ASP A 302 -9.88 10.16 32.57
C ASP A 302 -8.80 10.79 31.66
N PRO A 303 -7.79 11.48 32.19
CA PRO A 303 -6.58 11.73 31.42
C PRO A 303 -5.83 10.40 31.18
N VAL A 304 -5.14 10.30 30.04
CA VAL A 304 -4.51 9.06 29.57
C VAL A 304 -2.99 9.20 29.58
N HIS A 305 -2.34 8.19 30.14
CA HIS A 305 -0.91 7.96 30.00
C HIS A 305 -0.69 6.85 28.97
N VAL A 306 -0.11 7.18 27.83
CA VAL A 306 0.23 6.20 26.78
C VAL A 306 1.68 5.77 26.95
N ILE A 307 1.92 4.47 27.04
CA ILE A 307 3.24 3.87 27.10
C ILE A 307 3.53 3.23 25.75
N VAL A 308 4.35 3.91 24.95
CA VAL A 308 4.79 3.44 23.63
C VAL A 308 6.00 2.53 23.80
N VAL A 309 5.84 1.27 23.44
CA VAL A 309 6.92 0.27 23.50
C VAL A 309 7.59 0.19 22.12
N GLY A 310 8.92 0.33 22.10
CA GLY A 310 9.74 0.14 20.90
C GLY A 310 9.55 1.20 19.82
N GLN A 311 9.75 2.50 20.12
CA GLN A 311 9.48 3.59 19.17
C GLN A 311 10.26 3.47 17.85
N HIS A 312 11.45 2.87 17.88
CA HIS A 312 12.29 2.65 16.70
C HIS A 312 11.91 1.39 15.92
N GLU A 313 11.12 0.52 16.55
CA GLU A 313 10.73 -0.81 16.10
C GLU A 313 9.31 -0.82 15.50
N ILE A 314 8.49 0.19 15.82
CA ILE A 314 7.15 0.44 15.25
C ILE A 314 7.14 1.60 14.24
N GLY A 315 5.99 1.94 13.64
CA GLY A 315 5.89 3.03 12.65
C GLY A 315 6.40 4.38 13.17
N SER A 316 7.18 5.11 12.36
CA SER A 316 7.90 6.34 12.79
C SER A 316 7.00 7.50 13.25
N GLY A 317 5.73 7.52 12.87
CA GLY A 317 4.76 8.52 13.33
C GLY A 317 4.02 8.12 14.62
N GLY A 318 4.23 6.91 15.14
CA GLY A 318 3.55 6.36 16.31
C GLY A 318 3.58 7.28 17.54
N PRO A 319 4.74 7.82 17.96
CA PRO A 319 4.82 8.68 19.14
C PRO A 319 3.98 9.97 19.05
N HIS A 320 3.88 10.57 17.87
CA HIS A 320 3.04 11.76 17.67
C HIS A 320 1.54 11.39 17.69
N ALA A 321 1.16 10.31 17.02
CA ALA A 321 -0.23 9.83 17.01
C ALA A 321 -0.69 9.42 18.42
N ALA A 322 0.14 8.68 19.16
CA ALA A 322 -0.07 8.32 20.57
C ALA A 322 -0.23 9.56 21.48
N ALA A 323 0.39 10.69 21.12
CA ALA A 323 0.26 11.95 21.84
C ALA A 323 -0.94 12.82 21.36
N GLY A 324 -1.78 12.32 20.45
CA GLY A 324 -2.90 13.08 19.87
C GLY A 324 -2.46 14.26 19.00
N ARG A 325 -1.33 14.12 18.31
CA ARG A 325 -0.69 15.17 17.50
C ARG A 325 -0.54 14.75 16.06
N HIS A 326 -0.54 15.73 15.17
CA HIS A 326 -0.25 15.51 13.76
C HIS A 326 1.17 14.93 13.58
N PHE A 327 1.30 13.90 12.75
CA PHE A 327 2.57 13.21 12.46
C PHE A 327 3.01 13.36 10.99
N SER A 328 2.21 14.05 10.17
CA SER A 328 2.46 14.36 8.76
C SER A 328 1.98 15.77 8.45
N GLU A 329 2.52 16.37 7.38
CA GLU A 329 2.13 17.69 6.88
C GLU A 329 0.94 17.62 5.92
N ARG A 330 0.64 16.44 5.37
CA ARG A 330 -0.60 16.13 4.64
C ARG A 330 -1.38 15.08 5.41
N LEU A 331 -2.66 15.34 5.60
CA LEU A 331 -3.61 14.43 6.23
C LEU A 331 -4.34 13.58 5.18
N PRO A 332 -4.92 12.43 5.56
CA PRO A 332 -5.71 11.59 4.66
C PRO A 332 -6.87 12.32 3.97
N SER A 333 -7.43 13.37 4.57
CA SER A 333 -8.44 14.24 3.95
C SER A 333 -7.89 15.14 2.83
N GLY A 334 -6.58 15.16 2.62
CA GLY A 334 -5.88 16.12 1.74
C GLY A 334 -5.55 17.45 2.41
N ALA A 335 -6.05 17.70 3.63
CA ALA A 335 -5.78 18.93 4.36
C ALA A 335 -4.31 19.06 4.79
N PRO A 336 -3.74 20.28 4.78
CA PRO A 336 -2.42 20.52 5.33
C PRO A 336 -2.44 20.50 6.86
N ALA A 337 -1.34 20.06 7.46
CA ALA A 337 -1.12 20.04 8.90
C ALA A 337 0.32 20.40 9.26
N CYS A 338 0.58 20.61 10.54
CA CYS A 338 1.92 20.88 11.06
C CYS A 338 2.30 19.81 12.08
N VAL A 339 3.37 19.07 11.79
CA VAL A 339 3.85 17.96 12.64
C VAL A 339 4.07 18.44 14.08
N GLY A 340 3.62 17.64 15.04
CA GLY A 340 3.71 17.91 16.47
C GLY A 340 2.63 18.84 17.02
N LYS A 341 1.80 19.49 16.18
CA LYS A 341 0.65 20.26 16.67
C LYS A 341 -0.48 19.33 17.14
N PRO A 342 -1.22 19.69 18.22
CA PRO A 342 -2.37 18.92 18.67
C PRO A 342 -3.45 18.85 17.59
N ILE A 343 -4.09 17.69 17.48
CA ILE A 343 -5.24 17.53 16.59
C ILE A 343 -6.43 18.33 17.14
N ARG A 344 -7.20 18.95 16.25
CA ARG A 344 -8.33 19.81 16.62
C ARG A 344 -9.36 19.07 17.47
N GLY A 345 -9.67 19.63 18.64
CA GLY A 345 -10.63 19.06 19.60
C GLY A 345 -10.01 18.05 20.58
N LEU A 346 -8.73 17.69 20.43
CA LEU A 346 -8.01 16.91 21.44
C LEU A 346 -7.34 17.84 22.45
N ASP A 347 -7.65 17.66 23.72
CA ASP A 347 -6.96 18.35 24.81
C ASP A 347 -5.64 17.64 25.13
N GLY A 348 -4.55 18.15 24.57
CA GLY A 348 -3.21 17.61 24.77
C GLY A 348 -2.73 17.66 26.23
N SER A 349 -3.37 18.42 27.13
CA SER A 349 -3.01 18.42 28.56
C SER A 349 -3.49 17.15 29.28
N ARG A 350 -4.45 16.44 28.69
CA ARG A 350 -4.98 15.16 29.19
C ARG A 350 -4.21 13.94 28.69
N ILE A 351 -3.19 14.14 27.86
CA ILE A 351 -2.40 13.06 27.26
C ILE A 351 -0.96 13.23 27.69
N VAL A 352 -0.42 12.20 28.33
CA VAL A 352 1.01 12.10 28.62
C VAL A 352 1.54 10.85 27.94
N THR A 353 2.73 10.93 27.34
CA THR A 353 3.39 9.77 26.75
C THR A 353 4.66 9.42 27.51
N SER A 354 4.93 8.13 27.64
CA SER A 354 6.25 7.58 27.97
C SER A 354 6.68 6.65 26.85
N THR A 355 7.99 6.53 26.66
CA THR A 355 8.57 5.58 25.71
C THR A 355 9.46 4.60 26.46
N VAL A 356 9.33 3.32 26.13
CA VAL A 356 10.22 2.26 26.60
C VAL A 356 10.78 1.57 25.36
N ASP A 357 12.08 1.74 25.12
CA ASP A 357 12.72 1.18 23.94
C ASP A 357 13.11 -0.29 24.12
N LEU A 358 13.11 -1.03 23.00
CA LEU A 358 13.44 -2.46 22.97
C LEU A 358 14.95 -2.73 22.98
N ARG A 359 15.75 -1.69 22.76
CA ARG A 359 17.21 -1.76 22.68
C ARG A 359 17.84 -0.72 23.60
N ASP A 360 19.02 -1.02 24.11
CA ASP A 360 19.85 -0.06 24.82
C ASP A 360 20.60 0.88 23.86
N ASP A 361 21.39 1.80 24.41
CA ASP A 361 22.20 2.75 23.64
C ASP A 361 23.28 2.06 22.78
N ALA A 362 23.68 0.84 23.14
CA ALA A 362 24.58 -0.01 22.38
C ALA A 362 23.85 -0.79 21.26
N GLY A 363 22.53 -0.63 21.13
CA GLY A 363 21.72 -1.33 20.13
C GLY A 363 21.45 -2.80 20.47
N GLU A 364 21.85 -3.25 21.66
CA GLU A 364 21.58 -4.59 22.16
C GLU A 364 20.14 -4.65 22.67
N MET A 365 19.46 -5.78 22.45
CA MET A 365 18.07 -5.92 22.90
C MET A 365 18.02 -6.05 24.41
N LEU A 366 17.06 -5.36 25.02
CA LEU A 366 16.72 -5.58 26.42
C LEU A 366 16.16 -6.98 26.61
N THR A 367 16.44 -7.59 27.75
CA THR A 367 15.74 -8.82 28.13
C THR A 367 14.25 -8.53 28.36
N ALA A 368 13.41 -9.55 28.21
CA ALA A 368 11.98 -9.42 28.48
C ALA A 368 11.69 -8.86 29.89
N HIS A 369 12.48 -9.26 30.89
CA HIS A 369 12.32 -8.79 32.27
C HIS A 369 12.69 -7.31 32.44
N GLU A 370 13.77 -6.85 31.81
CA GLU A 370 14.19 -5.43 31.90
C GLU A 370 13.17 -4.51 31.24
N LEU A 371 12.69 -4.89 30.04
CA LEU A 371 11.67 -4.13 29.34
C LEU A 371 10.36 -4.08 30.15
N GLU A 372 9.89 -5.23 30.63
CA GLU A 372 8.66 -5.32 31.39
C GLU A 372 8.73 -4.56 32.72
N ALA A 373 9.87 -4.58 33.40
CA ALA A 373 10.08 -3.78 34.60
C ALA A 373 10.01 -2.27 34.28
N ALA A 374 10.63 -1.82 33.19
CA ALA A 374 10.56 -0.43 32.76
C ALA A 374 9.11 0.00 32.38
N VAL A 375 8.35 -0.90 31.76
CA VAL A 375 6.91 -0.66 31.49
C VAL A 375 6.13 -0.60 32.80
N GLU A 376 6.35 -1.51 33.75
CA GLU A 376 5.68 -1.51 35.05
C GLU A 376 5.98 -0.24 35.86
N ASP A 377 7.24 0.21 35.87
CA ASP A 377 7.65 1.47 36.49
C ASP A 377 6.93 2.66 35.85
N ALA A 378 6.80 2.68 34.52
CA ALA A 378 6.07 3.71 33.81
C ALA A 378 4.57 3.69 34.14
N ILE A 379 3.93 2.52 34.23
CA ILE A 379 2.53 2.38 34.66
C ILE A 379 2.37 2.95 36.08
N ALA A 380 3.22 2.49 37.02
CA ALA A 380 3.15 2.86 38.43
C ALA A 380 3.33 4.38 38.64
N ALA A 381 4.20 5.02 37.86
CA ALA A 381 4.49 6.45 37.98
C ALA A 381 3.27 7.37 37.77
N ARG A 382 2.21 6.90 37.10
CA ARG A 382 0.98 7.69 36.84
C ARG A 382 -0.32 6.98 37.23
N ALA A 383 -0.20 5.83 37.89
CA ALA A 383 -1.33 4.99 38.26
C ALA A 383 -2.33 5.64 39.23
N ASP A 384 -2.07 6.79 39.85
CA ASP A 384 -3.04 7.44 40.77
C ASP A 384 -3.90 8.52 40.09
N GLY A 385 -3.54 8.98 38.89
CA GLY A 385 -4.24 10.08 38.22
C GLY A 385 -4.60 9.83 36.76
N TYR A 386 -4.01 8.80 36.14
CA TYR A 386 -4.18 8.52 34.72
C TYR A 386 -4.72 7.11 34.49
N ARG A 387 -5.53 6.98 33.45
CA ARG A 387 -5.76 5.70 32.80
C ARG A 387 -4.55 5.37 31.94
N THR A 388 -4.10 4.13 31.93
CA THR A 388 -2.93 3.74 31.15
C THR A 388 -3.35 3.05 29.86
N LEU A 389 -2.76 3.46 28.73
CA LEU A 389 -2.80 2.71 27.48
C LEU A 389 -1.40 2.15 27.21
N VAL A 390 -1.24 0.83 27.25
CA VAL A 390 0.06 0.17 27.04
C VAL A 390 0.10 -0.46 25.65
N HIS A 391 1.19 -0.22 24.93
CA HIS A 391 1.46 -0.90 23.67
C HIS A 391 2.07 -2.27 23.91
N VAL A 392 1.58 -3.27 23.17
CA VAL A 392 2.19 -4.59 23.03
C VAL A 392 2.60 -4.73 21.58
N VAL A 393 3.87 -5.03 21.31
CA VAL A 393 4.36 -5.21 19.94
C VAL A 393 4.28 -6.68 19.58
N GLU A 394 3.53 -7.02 18.54
CA GLU A 394 3.40 -8.38 17.99
C GLU A 394 4.07 -8.46 16.62
N GLY A 395 5.38 -8.66 16.64
CA GLY A 395 6.23 -8.72 15.45
C GLY A 395 6.76 -7.35 15.07
N SER A 396 7.87 -6.95 15.68
CA SER A 396 8.54 -5.69 15.37
C SER A 396 9.26 -5.71 14.01
N LYS A 397 9.90 -4.59 13.63
CA LYS A 397 10.79 -4.54 12.46
C LYS A 397 11.94 -5.55 12.52
N THR A 398 12.36 -5.95 13.72
CA THR A 398 13.38 -6.98 13.99
C THR A 398 12.79 -8.28 14.58
N GLY A 399 11.46 -8.46 14.47
CA GLY A 399 10.76 -9.69 14.82
C GLY A 399 10.40 -9.84 16.30
N ILE A 400 10.55 -8.79 17.12
CA ILE A 400 10.34 -8.86 18.57
C ILE A 400 8.85 -8.91 18.92
N ARG A 401 8.50 -9.71 19.95
CA ARG A 401 7.16 -9.81 20.54
C ARG A 401 7.19 -9.57 22.04
N LEU A 402 6.96 -8.32 22.46
CA LEU A 402 7.02 -7.91 23.87
C LEU A 402 6.07 -6.74 24.12
N PRO A 403 5.58 -6.54 25.36
CA PRO A 403 5.72 -7.40 26.55
C PRO A 403 5.09 -8.79 26.43
N ARG A 404 5.45 -9.75 27.32
CA ARG A 404 4.89 -11.11 27.29
C ARG A 404 3.39 -11.13 27.66
N PRO A 405 2.58 -12.01 27.05
CA PRO A 405 1.14 -12.11 27.34
C PRO A 405 0.81 -12.35 28.82
N GLU A 406 1.59 -13.16 29.52
CA GLU A 406 1.40 -13.45 30.95
C GLU A 406 1.57 -12.18 31.81
N THR A 407 2.59 -11.38 31.51
CA THR A 407 2.87 -10.13 32.22
C THR A 407 1.78 -9.11 31.96
N VAL A 408 1.31 -8.98 30.71
CA VAL A 408 0.19 -8.10 30.36
C VAL A 408 -1.08 -8.50 31.12
N ARG A 409 -1.38 -9.81 31.20
CA ARG A 409 -2.53 -10.31 31.99
C ARG A 409 -2.39 -9.98 33.48
N GLN A 410 -1.19 -10.06 34.05
CA GLN A 410 -0.94 -9.66 35.44
C GLN A 410 -1.18 -8.16 35.66
N TRP A 411 -0.70 -7.28 34.77
CA TRP A 411 -0.99 -5.85 34.85
C TRP A 411 -2.49 -5.58 34.77
N ARG A 412 -3.21 -6.25 33.88
CA ARG A 412 -4.66 -6.11 33.77
C ARG A 412 -5.41 -6.60 35.00
N GLN A 413 -4.96 -7.69 35.63
CA GLN A 413 -5.53 -8.15 36.90
C GLN A 413 -5.29 -7.12 38.03
N ARG A 414 -4.14 -6.45 38.03
CA ARG A 414 -3.77 -5.46 39.05
C ARG A 414 -4.49 -4.12 38.90
N TYR A 415 -4.58 -3.60 37.67
CA TYR A 415 -5.11 -2.26 37.40
C TYR A 415 -6.56 -2.27 36.88
N GLY A 416 -7.10 -3.45 36.56
CA GLY A 416 -8.49 -3.63 36.14
C GLY A 416 -8.86 -2.76 34.94
N GLU A 417 -10.01 -2.09 35.03
CA GLU A 417 -10.51 -1.22 33.98
C GLU A 417 -9.67 0.05 33.76
N ARG A 418 -8.65 0.33 34.58
CA ARG A 418 -7.78 1.52 34.41
C ARG A 418 -6.59 1.29 33.47
N LEU A 419 -6.41 0.07 32.97
CA LEU A 419 -5.37 -0.29 32.02
C LEU A 419 -5.99 -0.85 30.75
N ASP A 420 -5.81 -0.12 29.66
CA ASP A 420 -6.11 -0.51 28.30
C ASP A 420 -4.84 -1.02 27.60
N VAL A 421 -5.01 -1.96 26.69
CA VAL A 421 -3.90 -2.53 25.90
C VAL A 421 -4.22 -2.36 24.42
N VAL A 422 -3.24 -1.85 23.68
CA VAL A 422 -3.23 -1.86 22.22
C VAL A 422 -2.10 -2.75 21.73
N VAL A 423 -2.45 -3.73 20.92
CA VAL A 423 -1.52 -4.65 20.28
C VAL A 423 -1.18 -4.11 18.91
N ASP A 424 0.08 -3.71 18.69
CA ASP A 424 0.62 -3.43 17.37
C ASP A 424 0.97 -4.76 16.69
N ALA A 425 -0.01 -5.32 15.97
CA ALA A 425 0.17 -6.45 15.06
C ALA A 425 0.26 -5.96 13.60
N ALA A 426 0.79 -4.74 13.36
CA ALA A 426 0.80 -4.15 12.04
C ALA A 426 1.67 -4.91 11.03
N GLN A 427 2.58 -5.79 11.46
CA GLN A 427 3.28 -6.72 10.57
C GLN A 427 2.36 -7.80 10.01
N MET A 428 1.28 -8.16 10.73
CA MET A 428 0.37 -9.24 10.38
C MET A 428 1.09 -10.59 10.17
N ARG A 429 2.19 -10.78 10.92
CA ARG A 429 2.95 -12.03 11.01
C ARG A 429 2.51 -12.77 12.27
N VAL A 430 1.21 -12.79 12.49
CA VAL A 430 0.58 -13.36 13.68
C VAL A 430 -0.30 -14.53 13.27
N ASP A 431 -0.29 -15.61 14.04
CA ASP A 431 -1.27 -16.67 13.81
C ASP A 431 -2.67 -16.24 14.25
N GLN A 432 -3.66 -16.86 13.61
CA GLN A 432 -5.09 -16.63 13.90
C GLN A 432 -5.41 -16.80 15.39
N HIS A 433 -4.86 -17.83 16.04
CA HIS A 433 -5.11 -18.10 17.46
C HIS A 433 -4.58 -17.00 18.39
N THR A 434 -3.44 -16.37 18.05
CA THR A 434 -2.84 -15.27 18.81
C THR A 434 -3.65 -13.99 18.66
N ALA A 435 -4.10 -13.66 17.44
CA ALA A 435 -5.01 -12.54 17.22
C ALA A 435 -6.33 -12.72 18.01
N VAL A 436 -6.90 -13.92 17.99
CA VAL A 436 -8.11 -14.27 18.76
C VAL A 436 -7.87 -14.18 20.26
N ALA A 437 -6.71 -14.63 20.76
CA ALA A 437 -6.37 -14.57 22.18
C ALA A 437 -6.31 -13.13 22.69
N HIS A 438 -5.66 -12.22 21.95
CA HIS A 438 -5.62 -10.80 22.34
C HIS A 438 -7.01 -10.14 22.37
N LEU A 439 -7.84 -10.42 21.37
CA LEU A 439 -9.21 -9.90 21.33
C LEU A 439 -10.05 -10.49 22.47
N GLY A 440 -9.89 -11.79 22.76
CA GLY A 440 -10.54 -12.49 23.87
C GLY A 440 -10.12 -11.97 25.24
N ASP A 441 -8.86 -11.55 25.38
CA ASP A 441 -8.38 -10.86 26.57
C ASP A 441 -8.97 -9.44 26.67
N GLY A 442 -9.56 -8.88 25.61
CA GLY A 442 -10.16 -7.55 25.57
C GLY A 442 -9.19 -6.45 25.14
N HIS A 443 -8.12 -6.80 24.42
CA HIS A 443 -7.17 -5.85 23.85
C HIS A 443 -7.65 -5.31 22.51
N MET A 444 -7.25 -4.09 22.17
CA MET A 444 -7.37 -3.57 20.81
C MET A 444 -6.26 -4.15 19.94
N VAL A 445 -6.52 -4.46 18.67
CA VAL A 445 -5.50 -5.00 17.77
C VAL A 445 -5.39 -4.13 16.51
N ILE A 446 -4.21 -3.57 16.28
CA ILE A 446 -3.86 -2.83 15.06
C ILE A 446 -3.31 -3.80 14.03
N VAL A 447 -3.85 -3.77 12.82
CA VAL A 447 -3.45 -4.64 11.70
C VAL A 447 -3.20 -3.83 10.43
N THR A 448 -2.41 -4.36 9.50
CA THR A 448 -2.28 -3.76 8.16
C THR A 448 -2.23 -4.80 7.04
N GLY A 449 -2.88 -4.53 5.91
CA GLY A 449 -2.79 -5.35 4.69
C GLY A 449 -1.45 -5.22 3.94
N SER A 450 -0.69 -4.17 4.20
CA SER A 450 0.43 -3.75 3.36
C SER A 450 1.81 -4.39 3.64
N LYS A 451 1.91 -5.20 4.70
CA LYS A 451 3.17 -5.81 5.13
C LYS A 451 3.24 -7.27 4.74
N PHE A 452 3.05 -8.20 5.67
CA PHE A 452 3.14 -9.63 5.38
C PHE A 452 2.28 -10.05 4.20
N PHE A 453 1.04 -9.57 4.14
CA PHE A 453 0.10 -9.87 3.06
C PHE A 453 0.41 -9.18 1.74
N GLY A 454 1.30 -8.19 1.70
CA GLY A 454 1.80 -7.57 0.47
C GLY A 454 0.75 -6.80 -0.34
N GLY A 455 -0.32 -6.32 0.31
CA GLY A 455 -1.19 -5.32 -0.29
C GLY A 455 -0.48 -3.97 -0.48
N PRO A 456 -1.08 -3.01 -1.21
CA PRO A 456 -0.52 -1.67 -1.35
C PRO A 456 -0.30 -0.98 0.01
N PRO A 457 0.72 -0.13 0.17
CA PRO A 457 0.98 0.62 1.41
C PRO A 457 -0.22 1.48 1.78
N PHE A 458 -0.44 1.73 3.08
CA PHE A 458 -1.55 2.55 3.61
C PHE A 458 -2.93 1.84 3.69
N SER A 459 -2.94 0.57 4.08
CA SER A 459 -4.17 -0.20 4.37
C SER A 459 -4.19 -0.66 5.84
N GLY A 460 -4.50 0.25 6.78
CA GLY A 460 -4.55 -0.03 8.22
C GLY A 460 -5.96 -0.36 8.73
N ALA A 461 -6.05 -1.01 9.89
CA ALA A 461 -7.30 -1.18 10.63
C ALA A 461 -7.07 -1.35 12.13
N VAL A 462 -8.11 -1.09 12.92
CA VAL A 462 -8.19 -1.38 14.35
C VAL A 462 -9.37 -2.30 14.61
N ILE A 463 -9.12 -3.41 15.28
CA ILE A 463 -10.13 -4.38 15.71
C ILE A 463 -10.43 -4.13 17.18
N LEU A 464 -11.70 -3.89 17.48
CA LEU A 464 -12.20 -3.49 18.79
C LEU A 464 -13.12 -4.58 19.36
N PRO A 465 -12.81 -5.17 20.53
CA PRO A 465 -13.74 -6.04 21.24
C PRO A 465 -15.03 -5.31 21.64
N ALA A 466 -16.16 -6.02 21.67
CA ALA A 466 -17.49 -5.47 21.98
C ALA A 466 -17.55 -4.56 23.23
N GLY A 467 -16.80 -4.87 24.29
CA GLY A 467 -16.73 -4.03 25.49
C GLY A 467 -16.16 -2.63 25.22
N LEU A 468 -15.16 -2.53 24.34
CA LEU A 468 -14.55 -1.25 23.95
C LEU A 468 -15.40 -0.51 22.91
N THR A 469 -16.07 -1.24 22.01
CA THR A 469 -17.11 -0.70 21.11
C THR A 469 -18.20 0.01 21.90
N THR A 470 -18.72 -0.65 22.93
CA THR A 470 -19.74 -0.08 23.83
C THR A 470 -19.22 1.19 24.51
N ARG A 471 -17.98 1.18 25.01
CA ARG A 471 -17.35 2.33 25.66
C ARG A 471 -17.20 3.53 24.72
N LEU A 472 -16.86 3.30 23.45
CA LEU A 472 -16.72 4.36 22.45
C LEU A 472 -18.07 4.90 21.95
N SER A 473 -19.20 4.28 22.31
CA SER A 473 -20.54 4.61 21.80
C SER A 473 -21.50 5.12 22.88
N GLN A 474 -20.98 5.76 23.93
CA GLN A 474 -21.76 6.21 25.10
C GLN A 474 -22.29 7.65 24.99
N GLY A 475 -22.42 8.21 23.78
CA GLY A 475 -22.98 9.55 23.53
C GLY A 475 -22.01 10.68 23.88
N ARG A 476 -20.70 10.48 23.64
CA ARG A 476 -19.64 11.43 24.03
C ARG A 476 -19.22 12.33 22.87
N GLU A 477 -18.83 13.56 23.19
CA GLU A 477 -18.21 14.45 22.22
C GLU A 477 -16.78 14.01 21.94
N LEU A 478 -16.58 13.32 20.81
CA LEU A 478 -15.25 13.01 20.29
C LEU A 478 -14.65 14.22 19.54
N PRO A 479 -13.32 14.27 19.37
CA PRO A 479 -12.64 15.35 18.67
C PRO A 479 -13.04 15.46 17.20
N ARG A 480 -13.60 16.61 16.80
CA ARG A 480 -13.98 16.87 15.39
C ARG A 480 -12.81 16.86 14.40
N GLY A 481 -11.56 16.95 14.87
CA GLY A 481 -10.37 16.79 14.03
C GLY A 481 -10.20 15.37 13.46
N MET A 482 -10.96 14.39 13.95
CA MET A 482 -10.92 13.02 13.41
C MET A 482 -11.44 12.92 11.97
N GLY A 483 -12.28 13.85 11.53
CA GLY A 483 -12.71 13.92 10.13
C GLY A 483 -11.58 14.16 9.14
N ASP A 484 -10.42 14.66 9.61
CA ASP A 484 -9.24 14.79 8.73
C ASP A 484 -8.50 13.46 8.50
N TYR A 485 -8.82 12.44 9.30
CA TYR A 485 -8.17 11.13 9.31
C TYR A 485 -9.10 9.98 8.88
N LEU A 486 -10.39 10.09 9.17
CA LEU A 486 -11.38 9.03 8.95
C LEU A 486 -12.58 9.56 8.16
N ALA A 487 -13.00 8.80 7.15
CA ALA A 487 -14.26 8.97 6.45
C ALA A 487 -15.36 8.09 7.07
N ALA A 488 -16.62 8.44 6.83
CA ALA A 488 -17.78 7.73 7.37
C ALA A 488 -17.79 6.24 6.97
N ALA A 489 -17.38 5.92 5.73
CA ALA A 489 -17.27 4.54 5.24
C ALA A 489 -16.23 3.69 6.00
N ASP A 490 -15.22 4.32 6.60
CA ASP A 490 -14.13 3.64 7.30
C ASP A 490 -14.59 3.08 8.65
N VAL A 491 -15.64 3.68 9.24
CA VAL A 491 -16.13 3.43 10.59
C VAL A 491 -17.47 2.68 10.57
N PRO A 492 -17.60 1.54 11.27
CA PRO A 492 -18.86 0.85 11.46
C PRO A 492 -19.96 1.75 12.06
N VAL A 493 -21.20 1.58 11.60
CA VAL A 493 -22.36 2.38 12.06
C VAL A 493 -22.70 2.17 13.54
N SER A 494 -22.27 1.05 14.12
CA SER A 494 -22.39 0.74 15.56
C SER A 494 -21.56 1.67 16.44
N LEU A 495 -20.49 2.26 15.90
CA LEU A 495 -19.62 3.23 16.60
C LEU A 495 -20.14 4.66 16.39
N ALA A 496 -21.35 4.94 16.86
CA ALA A 496 -22.08 6.17 16.56
C ALA A 496 -21.30 7.46 16.88
N ASP A 497 -20.61 7.52 18.03
CA ASP A 497 -19.86 8.73 18.43
C ASP A 497 -18.64 8.96 17.53
N LEU A 498 -17.94 7.90 17.12
CA LEU A 498 -16.81 7.99 16.19
C LEU A 498 -17.31 8.37 14.80
N HIS A 499 -18.38 7.72 14.34
CA HIS A 499 -19.01 8.02 13.06
C HIS A 499 -19.44 9.50 12.97
N ALA A 500 -19.97 10.06 14.06
CA ALA A 500 -20.41 11.47 14.13
C ALA A 500 -19.30 12.51 13.95
N VAL A 501 -18.02 12.14 14.12
CA VAL A 501 -16.87 13.04 13.92
C VAL A 501 -16.08 12.76 12.66
N THR A 502 -16.48 11.76 11.86
CA THR A 502 -15.86 11.46 10.57
C THR A 502 -16.23 12.48 9.50
N ARG A 503 -15.42 12.54 8.43
CA ARG A 503 -15.80 13.24 7.20
C ARG A 503 -16.87 12.42 6.46
N PRO A 504 -17.91 13.07 5.88
CA PRO A 504 -18.87 12.38 5.04
C PRO A 504 -18.22 11.67 3.84
N GLY A 505 -18.89 10.62 3.34
CA GLY A 505 -18.46 9.86 2.18
C GLY A 505 -17.40 8.81 2.50
N LEU A 506 -16.49 8.56 1.55
CA LEU A 506 -15.48 7.51 1.63
C LEU A 506 -14.06 8.02 1.38
N ASN A 507 -13.10 7.19 1.75
CA ASN A 507 -11.74 7.22 1.24
C ASN A 507 -11.59 6.13 0.16
N ALA A 508 -11.76 6.51 -1.11
CA ALA A 508 -11.74 5.57 -2.23
C ALA A 508 -10.40 4.85 -2.36
N GLY A 509 -9.28 5.56 -2.15
CA GLY A 509 -7.96 4.95 -2.13
C GLY A 509 -7.85 3.86 -1.07
N LEU A 510 -8.30 4.13 0.17
CA LEU A 510 -8.26 3.15 1.26
C LEU A 510 -9.08 1.90 0.94
N LEU A 511 -10.27 2.06 0.36
CA LEU A 511 -11.11 0.95 -0.10
C LEU A 511 -10.38 0.07 -1.13
N LEU A 512 -9.78 0.69 -2.15
CA LEU A 512 -9.02 -0.01 -3.19
C LEU A 512 -7.82 -0.76 -2.61
N ARG A 513 -7.08 -0.13 -1.70
CA ARG A 513 -5.91 -0.76 -1.05
C ARG A 513 -6.29 -1.95 -0.20
N TRP A 514 -7.39 -1.87 0.54
CA TRP A 514 -7.87 -3.01 1.30
C TRP A 514 -8.42 -4.12 0.40
N GLU A 515 -9.13 -3.81 -0.69
CA GLU A 515 -9.56 -4.85 -1.65
C GLU A 515 -8.35 -5.58 -2.27
N ALA A 516 -7.32 -4.82 -2.64
CA ALA A 516 -6.06 -5.37 -3.13
C ALA A 516 -5.38 -6.26 -2.08
N ALA A 517 -5.32 -5.83 -0.81
CA ALA A 517 -4.78 -6.64 0.28
C ALA A 517 -5.60 -7.90 0.54
N LEU A 518 -6.94 -7.81 0.50
CA LEU A 518 -7.83 -8.95 0.70
C LEU A 518 -7.70 -9.99 -0.42
N ALA A 519 -7.40 -9.57 -1.66
CA ALA A 519 -7.09 -10.49 -2.75
C ALA A 519 -5.83 -11.33 -2.45
N GLU A 520 -4.79 -10.73 -1.87
CA GLU A 520 -3.59 -11.44 -1.42
C GLU A 520 -3.84 -12.33 -0.21
N ILE A 521 -4.59 -11.84 0.78
CA ILE A 521 -5.01 -12.62 1.96
C ILE A 521 -5.76 -13.89 1.50
N ARG A 522 -6.75 -13.76 0.60
CA ARG A 522 -7.49 -14.89 0.04
C ARG A 522 -6.57 -15.88 -0.68
N SER A 523 -5.63 -15.38 -1.50
CA SER A 523 -4.64 -16.22 -2.18
C SER A 523 -3.80 -17.02 -1.18
N PHE A 524 -3.31 -16.38 -0.13
CA PHE A 524 -2.51 -17.04 0.91
C PHE A 524 -3.28 -18.11 1.68
N HIS A 525 -4.53 -17.83 2.06
CA HIS A 525 -5.37 -18.79 2.79
C HIS A 525 -5.94 -19.92 1.90
N ASN A 526 -5.85 -19.79 0.56
CA ASN A 526 -6.14 -20.90 -0.35
C ASN A 526 -5.05 -21.98 -0.37
N VAL A 527 -3.85 -21.68 0.14
CA VAL A 527 -2.79 -22.68 0.34
C VAL A 527 -3.11 -23.51 1.58
N SER A 528 -2.99 -24.84 1.51
CA SER A 528 -3.22 -25.69 2.69
C SER A 528 -2.24 -25.31 3.81
N PRO A 529 -2.66 -25.39 5.09
CA PRO A 529 -1.79 -25.03 6.22
C PRO A 529 -0.45 -25.77 6.21
N GLU A 530 -0.44 -27.04 5.81
CA GLU A 530 0.74 -27.91 5.78
C GLU A 530 1.75 -27.46 4.73
N ILE A 531 1.30 -27.21 3.50
CA ILE A 531 2.17 -26.72 2.41
C ILE A 531 2.71 -25.34 2.75
N ARG A 532 1.87 -24.49 3.34
CA ARG A 532 2.23 -23.13 3.73
C ARG A 532 3.35 -23.13 4.79
N ASP A 533 3.22 -23.95 5.82
CA ASP A 533 4.26 -24.12 6.85
C ASP A 533 5.55 -24.66 6.25
N GLU A 534 5.48 -25.71 5.43
CA GLU A 534 6.65 -26.32 4.80
C GLU A 534 7.40 -25.33 3.89
N VAL A 535 6.68 -24.60 3.03
CA VAL A 535 7.26 -23.55 2.17
C VAL A 535 7.92 -22.45 3.00
N LEU A 536 7.24 -21.96 4.04
CA LEU A 536 7.81 -20.93 4.91
C LEU A 536 9.09 -21.41 5.58
N ARG A 537 9.12 -22.61 6.16
CA ARG A 537 10.32 -23.16 6.81
C ARG A 537 11.50 -23.33 5.86
N LEU A 538 11.24 -23.82 4.65
CA LEU A 538 12.29 -23.95 3.64
C LEU A 538 12.84 -22.59 3.21
N LEU A 539 11.98 -21.58 3.04
CA LEU A 539 12.40 -20.23 2.71
C LEU A 539 13.18 -19.58 3.87
N THR A 540 12.72 -19.70 5.11
CA THR A 540 13.40 -19.10 6.27
C THR A 540 14.76 -19.74 6.50
N SER A 541 14.85 -21.07 6.40
CA SER A 541 16.12 -21.81 6.50
C SER A 541 17.07 -21.42 5.38
N GLY A 542 16.61 -21.41 4.13
CA GLY A 542 17.44 -21.05 2.99
C GLY A 542 17.90 -19.59 3.03
N LEU A 543 17.03 -18.67 3.43
CA LEU A 543 17.37 -17.25 3.59
C LEU A 543 18.40 -17.04 4.70
N ARG A 544 18.26 -17.72 5.84
CA ARG A 544 19.25 -17.67 6.93
C ARG A 544 20.62 -18.14 6.45
N ASP A 545 20.66 -19.30 5.79
CA ASP A 545 21.89 -19.87 5.23
C ASP A 545 22.56 -18.93 4.21
N ILE A 546 21.77 -18.28 3.36
CA ILE A 546 22.27 -17.29 2.39
C ILE A 546 22.90 -16.10 3.11
N ILE A 547 22.22 -15.53 4.12
CA ILE A 547 22.73 -14.38 4.87
C ILE A 547 24.03 -14.74 5.59
N GLU A 548 24.07 -15.86 6.32
CA GLU A 548 25.24 -16.29 7.09
C GLU A 548 26.47 -16.58 6.21
N ARG A 549 26.27 -17.00 4.96
CA ARG A 549 27.34 -17.26 4.00
C ARG A 549 27.74 -16.05 3.17
N THR A 550 26.97 -14.96 3.21
CA THR A 550 27.25 -13.78 2.40
C THR A 550 28.33 -12.92 3.06
N PRO A 551 29.48 -12.69 2.40
CA PRO A 551 30.54 -11.85 2.98
C PRO A 551 30.06 -10.41 3.12
N GLN A 552 30.63 -9.65 4.07
CA GLN A 552 30.27 -8.24 4.32
C GLN A 552 28.81 -8.03 4.74
N ILE A 553 28.14 -9.08 5.21
CA ILE A 553 26.82 -9.02 5.82
C ILE A 553 26.88 -9.69 7.20
N GLY A 554 26.23 -9.07 8.19
CA GLY A 554 26.08 -9.62 9.54
C GLY A 554 24.62 -9.63 9.96
N LEU A 555 24.08 -10.79 10.31
CA LEU A 555 22.71 -10.91 10.80
C LEU A 555 22.56 -10.13 12.12
N VAL A 556 21.48 -9.37 12.25
CA VAL A 556 21.07 -8.77 13.53
C VAL A 556 20.24 -9.81 14.26
N GLU A 557 20.82 -10.45 15.27
CA GLU A 557 20.14 -11.49 16.04
C GLU A 557 18.97 -10.92 16.85
N SER A 558 17.94 -11.75 17.02
CA SER A 558 16.75 -11.54 17.84
C SER A 558 16.35 -12.89 18.46
N PRO A 559 15.69 -12.94 19.63
CA PRO A 559 15.17 -14.22 20.15
C PRO A 559 14.29 -14.97 19.14
N TYR A 560 13.75 -14.25 18.15
CA TYR A 560 12.88 -14.74 17.10
C TYR A 560 13.58 -14.99 15.76
N THR A 561 14.90 -14.81 15.63
CA THR A 561 15.68 -15.15 14.41
C THR A 561 16.05 -16.63 14.32
N THR A 562 15.88 -17.38 15.42
CA THR A 562 16.10 -18.83 15.43
C THR A 562 14.90 -19.54 14.84
N ILE A 563 15.14 -20.51 13.97
CA ILE A 563 14.07 -21.32 13.38
C ILE A 563 13.72 -22.44 14.39
N PRO A 564 12.49 -22.47 14.91
CA PRO A 564 12.05 -23.51 15.84
C PRO A 564 11.86 -24.85 15.12
N ASP A 565 11.88 -25.94 15.89
CA ASP A 565 11.45 -27.26 15.42
C ASP A 565 10.01 -27.21 14.87
N PRO A 566 9.62 -28.12 13.98
CA PRO A 566 8.24 -28.21 13.48
C PRO A 566 7.24 -28.39 14.63
N ASP A 567 6.26 -27.50 14.70
CA ASP A 567 5.18 -27.49 15.69
C ASP A 567 3.88 -27.04 14.97
N PRO A 568 2.69 -27.53 15.34
CA PRO A 568 1.41 -26.96 14.88
C PRO A 568 1.24 -25.45 15.13
N ARG A 569 2.08 -24.80 15.95
CA ARG A 569 2.21 -23.33 16.05
C ARG A 569 2.87 -22.77 14.78
N GLY A 570 2.14 -21.92 14.06
CA GLY A 570 2.39 -21.51 12.67
C GLY A 570 3.37 -20.34 12.51
N LEU A 571 2.87 -19.21 11.99
CA LEU A 571 3.65 -18.01 11.66
C LEU A 571 4.30 -17.34 12.87
N ASP A 572 3.80 -17.57 14.09
CA ASP A 572 4.22 -16.79 15.26
C ASP A 572 5.71 -16.92 15.59
N ASP A 573 6.22 -18.15 15.50
CA ASP A 573 7.59 -18.49 15.90
C ASP A 573 8.56 -18.56 14.70
N LEU A 574 8.10 -18.29 13.46
CA LEU A 574 8.93 -18.34 12.26
C LEU A 574 9.53 -16.96 11.92
N PRO A 575 10.88 -16.81 11.84
CA PRO A 575 11.51 -15.58 11.39
C PRO A 575 11.23 -15.33 9.92
N THR A 576 10.24 -14.50 9.62
CA THR A 576 9.91 -14.13 8.23
C THR A 576 10.43 -12.74 7.85
N ILE A 577 11.18 -12.09 8.76
CA ILE A 577 11.94 -10.85 8.52
C ILE A 577 13.38 -11.10 8.97
N PHE A 578 14.34 -10.95 8.06
CA PHE A 578 15.75 -11.04 8.39
C PHE A 578 16.39 -9.66 8.27
N THR A 579 16.79 -9.10 9.41
CA THR A 579 17.51 -7.82 9.49
C THR A 579 18.99 -8.08 9.53
N PHE A 580 19.76 -7.36 8.71
CA PHE A 580 21.21 -7.52 8.64
C PHE A 580 21.92 -6.18 8.47
N LEU A 581 23.14 -6.10 8.98
CA LEU A 581 24.07 -5.02 8.72
C LEU A 581 24.86 -5.35 7.45
N ALA A 582 25.04 -4.35 6.59
CA ALA A 582 25.95 -4.41 5.46
C ALA A 582 27.20 -3.60 5.80
N TYR A 583 28.37 -4.09 5.38
CA TYR A 583 29.65 -3.46 5.67
C TYR A 583 30.29 -2.94 4.39
N GLY A 584 30.73 -1.68 4.42
CA GLY A 584 31.46 -1.06 3.32
C GLY A 584 32.85 -1.70 3.11
N PRO A 585 33.55 -1.33 2.02
CA PRO A 585 34.92 -1.81 1.76
C PRO A 585 35.93 -1.46 2.85
N ASP A 586 35.65 -0.42 3.62
CA ASP A 586 36.43 0.05 4.77
C ASP A 586 36.14 -0.74 6.06
N GLY A 587 35.19 -1.68 6.03
CA GLY A 587 34.81 -2.53 7.15
C GLY A 587 33.80 -1.89 8.11
N HIS A 588 33.32 -0.67 7.86
CA HIS A 588 32.31 -0.04 8.70
C HIS A 588 30.90 -0.45 8.27
N ALA A 589 30.00 -0.59 9.25
CA ALA A 589 28.59 -0.83 8.97
C ALA A 589 27.97 0.43 8.36
N LEU A 590 27.06 0.25 7.39
CA LEU A 590 26.37 1.37 6.76
C LEU A 590 25.60 2.22 7.79
N THR A 591 25.70 3.53 7.62
CA THR A 591 24.80 4.48 8.26
C THR A 591 23.38 4.35 7.70
N MET A 592 22.40 4.92 8.39
CA MET A 592 21.01 4.94 7.92
C MET A 592 20.85 5.59 6.54
N GLU A 593 21.62 6.62 6.22
CA GLU A 593 21.53 7.28 4.91
C GLU A 593 22.16 6.43 3.81
N GLU A 594 23.33 5.83 4.05
CA GLU A 594 23.95 4.91 3.10
C GLU A 594 23.08 3.66 2.87
N ALA A 595 22.48 3.11 3.93
CA ALA A 595 21.56 1.98 3.82
C ALA A 595 20.31 2.36 3.00
N LYS A 596 19.79 3.59 3.12
CA LYS A 596 18.68 4.07 2.28
C LYS A 596 19.11 4.17 0.82
N SER A 597 20.26 4.78 0.53
CA SER A 597 20.79 4.85 -0.84
C SER A 597 21.01 3.46 -1.43
N ALA A 598 21.63 2.54 -0.69
CA ALA A 598 21.80 1.14 -1.13
C ALA A 598 20.46 0.46 -1.43
N GLN A 599 19.45 0.67 -0.57
CA GLN A 599 18.10 0.14 -0.76
C GLN A 599 17.41 0.71 -2.02
N ARG A 600 17.57 2.00 -2.32
CA ARG A 600 17.05 2.62 -3.56
C ARG A 600 17.76 2.11 -4.80
N LEU A 601 19.09 1.99 -4.75
CA LEU A 601 19.91 1.51 -5.86
C LEU A 601 19.59 0.05 -6.24
N LEU A 602 19.26 -0.81 -5.27
CA LEU A 602 18.82 -2.18 -5.54
C LEU A 602 17.58 -2.25 -6.46
N ALA A 603 16.71 -1.24 -6.40
CA ALA A 603 15.50 -1.17 -7.21
C ALA A 603 15.72 -0.63 -8.64
N GLN A 604 16.94 -0.22 -9.01
CA GLN A 604 17.26 0.40 -10.30
C GLN A 604 18.06 -0.53 -11.23
N ASP A 605 18.06 -0.28 -12.54
CA ASP A 605 19.01 -0.92 -13.46
C ASP A 605 20.37 -0.22 -13.35
N LEU A 606 21.38 -0.94 -12.85
CA LEU A 606 22.71 -0.42 -12.57
C LEU A 606 23.75 -0.95 -13.56
N ARG A 607 23.35 -1.28 -14.80
CA ARG A 607 24.28 -1.74 -15.85
C ARG A 607 25.49 -0.80 -15.98
N GLY A 608 26.68 -1.38 -16.02
CA GLY A 608 27.93 -0.63 -16.14
C GLY A 608 28.45 -0.02 -14.84
N LEU A 609 27.77 -0.20 -13.69
CA LEU A 609 28.28 0.23 -12.40
C LEU A 609 29.68 -0.34 -12.15
N GLY A 610 30.65 0.54 -11.90
CA GLY A 610 32.05 0.15 -11.72
C GLY A 610 32.71 -0.52 -12.94
N GLY A 611 32.13 -0.37 -14.14
CA GLY A 611 32.57 -1.08 -15.35
C GLY A 611 32.22 -2.58 -15.35
N SER A 612 31.33 -3.03 -14.46
CA SER A 612 30.90 -4.42 -14.37
C SER A 612 29.79 -4.74 -15.37
N ASP A 613 29.95 -5.87 -16.07
CA ASP A 613 28.95 -6.46 -16.96
C ASP A 613 28.14 -7.58 -16.27
N ASP A 614 28.19 -7.67 -14.93
CA ASP A 614 27.44 -8.68 -14.18
C ASP A 614 25.93 -8.55 -14.48
N PRO A 615 25.27 -9.59 -15.02
CA PRO A 615 23.87 -9.51 -15.41
C PRO A 615 22.94 -9.20 -14.23
N VAL A 616 23.36 -9.45 -12.99
CA VAL A 616 22.58 -9.13 -11.79
C VAL A 616 22.32 -7.63 -11.64
N LEU A 617 23.19 -6.78 -12.20
CA LEU A 617 23.05 -5.32 -12.12
C LEU A 617 21.82 -4.82 -12.89
N ARG A 618 21.35 -5.57 -13.90
CA ARG A 618 20.13 -5.27 -14.67
C ARG A 618 18.85 -5.69 -13.96
N ARG A 619 18.96 -6.60 -12.98
CA ARG A 619 17.80 -7.08 -12.21
C ARG A 619 17.42 -6.04 -11.16
N THR A 620 16.14 -5.87 -10.89
CA THR A 620 15.62 -4.95 -9.86
C THR A 620 15.11 -5.74 -8.65
N PHE A 621 15.45 -5.27 -7.46
CA PHE A 621 15.07 -5.89 -6.20
C PHE A 621 14.51 -4.84 -5.25
N GLN A 622 13.37 -5.14 -4.66
CA GLN A 622 12.77 -4.31 -3.62
C GLN A 622 12.95 -5.01 -2.27
N ILE A 623 13.71 -4.40 -1.35
CA ILE A 623 13.88 -4.88 0.02
C ILE A 623 13.24 -3.91 1.01
N GLY A 624 13.09 -4.34 2.27
CA GLY A 624 12.51 -3.51 3.32
C GLY A 624 13.35 -2.27 3.60
N GLN A 625 12.70 -1.18 4.00
CA GLN A 625 13.43 0.05 4.36
C GLN A 625 14.41 -0.20 5.51
N PRO A 626 15.55 0.51 5.55
CA PRO A 626 16.48 0.37 6.64
C PRO A 626 15.87 0.77 7.99
N VAL A 627 16.38 0.18 9.06
CA VAL A 627 15.93 0.44 10.44
C VAL A 627 17.10 0.83 11.33
N LYS A 628 16.82 1.68 12.31
CA LYS A 628 17.82 2.13 13.28
C LYS A 628 18.19 0.96 14.19
N ILE A 629 19.47 0.58 14.20
CA ILE A 629 19.97 -0.51 15.06
C ILE A 629 20.68 0.04 16.29
N ARG A 630 21.67 0.91 16.07
CA ARG A 630 22.54 1.44 17.12
C ARG A 630 22.94 2.88 16.80
N ALA A 631 23.00 3.72 17.83
CA ALA A 631 23.53 5.08 17.69
C ALA A 631 25.07 5.06 17.63
N GLN A 632 25.64 5.92 16.79
CA GLN A 632 27.07 6.13 16.65
C GLN A 632 27.34 7.62 16.50
N GLY A 633 27.59 8.30 17.63
CA GLY A 633 27.63 9.76 17.69
C GLY A 633 26.28 10.35 17.28
N ASP A 634 26.28 11.29 16.34
CA ASP A 634 25.06 11.93 15.82
C ASP A 634 24.38 11.13 14.70
N THR A 635 24.91 9.95 14.36
CA THR A 635 24.41 9.09 13.29
C THR A 635 23.85 7.77 13.81
N TRP A 636 23.11 7.07 12.96
CA TRP A 636 22.55 5.75 13.28
C TRP A 636 23.11 4.72 12.30
N VAL A 637 23.49 3.55 12.80
CA VAL A 637 23.76 2.37 11.98
C VAL A 637 22.43 1.84 11.45
N GLY A 638 22.37 1.60 10.14
CA GLY A 638 21.16 1.16 9.43
C GLY A 638 21.17 -0.34 9.13
N GLY A 639 20.16 -1.06 9.61
CA GLY A 639 19.92 -2.46 9.27
C GLY A 639 19.02 -2.60 8.05
N LEU A 640 19.52 -3.28 7.00
CA LEU A 640 18.75 -3.68 5.82
C LEU A 640 17.94 -4.93 6.11
N ARG A 641 16.85 -5.15 5.36
CA ARG A 641 15.90 -6.23 5.67
C ARG A 641 15.36 -6.92 4.43
N VAL A 642 15.45 -8.25 4.40
CA VAL A 642 14.72 -9.10 3.44
C VAL A 642 13.60 -9.80 4.20
N ALA A 643 12.40 -9.80 3.64
CA ALA A 643 11.24 -10.41 4.26
C ALA A 643 10.48 -11.33 3.30
N ILE A 644 9.99 -12.45 3.85
CA ILE A 644 9.13 -13.40 3.15
C ILE A 644 7.69 -12.98 3.40
N GLY A 645 6.93 -12.74 2.32
CA GLY A 645 5.53 -12.33 2.39
C GLY A 645 4.57 -13.41 1.88
N ALA A 646 3.29 -13.23 2.18
CA ALA A 646 2.20 -14.05 1.68
C ALA A 646 2.13 -14.13 0.13
N PRO A 647 2.42 -13.05 -0.63
CA PRO A 647 2.49 -13.15 -2.09
C PRO A 647 3.58 -14.09 -2.58
N THR A 648 4.76 -14.13 -1.91
CA THR A 648 5.86 -15.06 -2.23
C THR A 648 5.43 -16.50 -2.06
N VAL A 649 4.71 -16.82 -0.97
CA VAL A 649 4.16 -18.16 -0.74
C VAL A 649 3.15 -18.50 -1.83
N SER A 650 2.26 -17.56 -2.17
CA SER A 650 1.27 -17.76 -3.24
C SER A 650 1.92 -18.00 -4.60
N GLU A 651 2.96 -17.26 -4.95
CA GLU A 651 3.75 -17.45 -6.18
C GLU A 651 4.39 -18.84 -6.22
N ILE A 652 5.01 -19.29 -5.12
CA ILE A 652 5.60 -20.62 -5.03
C ILE A 652 4.56 -21.73 -5.17
N VAL A 653 3.35 -21.55 -4.68
CA VAL A 653 2.33 -22.61 -4.75
C VAL A 653 1.62 -22.61 -6.11
N PHE A 654 1.27 -21.43 -6.63
CA PHE A 654 0.35 -21.29 -7.77
C PHE A 654 1.00 -20.90 -9.10
N ASP A 655 2.21 -20.31 -9.11
CA ASP A 655 2.85 -19.87 -10.37
C ASP A 655 3.70 -20.97 -11.00
N HIS A 656 3.08 -21.79 -11.84
CA HIS A 656 3.74 -22.87 -12.58
C HIS A 656 4.80 -22.40 -13.59
N THR A 657 4.87 -21.11 -13.91
CA THR A 657 5.88 -20.60 -14.87
C THR A 657 7.29 -20.56 -14.28
N ARG A 658 7.41 -20.60 -12.95
CA ARG A 658 8.68 -20.51 -12.22
C ARG A 658 9.34 -21.86 -11.91
N GLY A 659 8.66 -22.96 -12.20
CA GLY A 659 9.12 -24.31 -11.90
C GLY A 659 7.97 -25.30 -11.94
N ARG A 660 8.26 -26.59 -12.16
CA ARG A 660 7.23 -27.65 -12.29
C ARG A 660 6.68 -28.04 -10.94
N THR A 661 7.54 -28.20 -9.94
CA THR A 661 7.15 -28.46 -8.55
C THR A 661 7.26 -27.20 -7.70
N TRP A 662 6.54 -27.15 -6.59
CA TRP A 662 6.68 -26.03 -5.65
C TRP A 662 8.08 -25.98 -5.02
N THR A 663 8.75 -27.12 -4.85
CA THR A 663 10.16 -27.19 -4.39
C THR A 663 11.13 -26.52 -5.36
N GLU A 664 11.03 -26.78 -6.67
CA GLU A 664 11.83 -26.07 -7.69
C GLU A 664 11.59 -24.54 -7.62
N ARG A 665 10.37 -24.11 -7.25
CA ARG A 665 10.01 -22.69 -7.11
C ARG A 665 10.55 -22.07 -5.81
N VAL A 666 10.66 -22.83 -4.73
CA VAL A 666 11.40 -22.41 -3.51
C VAL A 666 12.86 -22.14 -3.86
N ASP A 667 13.52 -23.09 -4.54
CA ASP A 667 14.93 -22.94 -4.94
C ASP A 667 15.14 -21.70 -5.83
N ARG A 668 14.20 -21.46 -6.76
CA ARG A 668 14.22 -20.26 -7.62
C ARG A 668 14.10 -18.97 -6.82
N THR A 669 13.21 -18.92 -5.83
CA THR A 669 13.06 -17.75 -4.95
C THR A 669 14.30 -17.52 -4.10
N LEU A 670 14.92 -18.57 -3.56
CA LEU A 670 16.19 -18.47 -2.82
C LEU A 670 17.36 -18.01 -3.71
N ALA A 671 17.37 -18.43 -4.99
CA ALA A 671 18.33 -17.92 -5.96
C ALA A 671 18.12 -16.42 -6.25
N ASP A 672 16.87 -15.95 -6.33
CA ASP A 672 16.57 -14.52 -6.51
C ASP A 672 17.00 -13.68 -5.30
N ILE A 673 16.87 -14.21 -4.07
CA ILE A 673 17.41 -13.60 -2.85
C ILE A 673 18.94 -13.53 -2.89
N SER A 674 19.60 -14.61 -3.31
CA SER A 674 21.06 -14.66 -3.45
C SER A 674 21.55 -13.61 -4.44
N ASP A 675 20.83 -13.43 -5.55
CA ASP A 675 21.12 -12.39 -6.54
C ASP A 675 20.89 -10.98 -5.99
N ALA A 676 19.87 -10.76 -5.14
CA ALA A 676 19.67 -9.48 -4.47
C ALA A 676 20.87 -9.11 -3.58
N LEU A 677 21.38 -10.06 -2.79
CA LEU A 677 22.56 -9.84 -1.95
C LEU A 677 23.83 -9.69 -2.80
N ARG A 678 23.99 -10.46 -3.88
CA ARG A 678 25.11 -10.28 -4.82
C ARG A 678 25.12 -8.87 -5.42
N LYS A 679 23.96 -8.37 -5.84
CA LYS A 679 23.82 -6.99 -6.34
C LYS A 679 24.17 -5.97 -5.26
N LEU A 680 23.72 -6.19 -4.02
CA LEU A 680 24.07 -5.33 -2.89
C LEU A 680 25.60 -5.26 -2.72
N LEU A 681 26.31 -6.39 -2.74
CA LEU A 681 27.77 -6.41 -2.64
C LEU A 681 28.48 -5.63 -3.76
N LEU A 682 27.91 -5.58 -4.97
CA LEU A 682 28.43 -4.75 -6.06
C LEU A 682 28.17 -3.26 -5.79
N VAL A 683 26.97 -2.91 -5.30
CA VAL A 683 26.63 -1.55 -4.90
C VAL A 683 27.58 -1.04 -3.80
N LEU A 684 27.86 -1.85 -2.78
CA LEU A 684 28.75 -1.48 -1.67
C LEU A 684 30.17 -1.17 -2.13
N ARG A 685 30.70 -1.88 -3.13
CA ARG A 685 32.05 -1.63 -3.68
C ARG A 685 32.16 -0.30 -4.42
N HIS A 686 31.04 0.23 -4.90
CA HIS A 686 30.98 1.41 -5.76
C HIS A 686 30.04 2.47 -5.18
N LEU A 687 29.83 2.50 -3.86
CA LEU A 687 28.79 3.31 -3.23
C LEU A 687 28.93 4.80 -3.61
N ASP A 688 30.15 5.34 -3.63
CA ASP A 688 30.42 6.72 -4.04
C ASP A 688 30.03 7.01 -5.50
N GLN A 689 30.23 6.05 -6.40
CA GLN A 689 29.83 6.17 -7.81
C GLN A 689 28.33 5.94 -7.99
N ALA A 690 27.76 5.00 -7.25
CA ALA A 690 26.36 4.66 -7.29
C ALA A 690 25.48 5.81 -6.76
N SER A 691 25.93 6.52 -5.72
CA SER A 691 25.26 7.72 -5.19
C SER A 691 25.32 8.93 -6.14
N VAL A 692 26.19 8.91 -7.15
CA VAL A 692 26.17 9.90 -8.26
C VAL A 692 25.13 9.51 -9.31
N MET A 693 24.87 8.22 -9.53
CA MET A 693 23.80 7.74 -10.42
C MET A 693 22.39 7.94 -9.84
N GLU A 694 22.28 8.08 -8.51
CA GLU A 694 21.02 8.36 -7.80
C GLU A 694 20.54 9.82 -7.97
N ARG A 695 21.44 10.73 -8.40
CA ARG A 695 21.16 12.16 -8.66
C ARG A 695 20.99 12.40 -10.15
#